data_AF-A0A9Q0MQ77-F1
#
_entry.id   AF-A0A9Q0MQ77-F1
#
_cell.length_a   1.000
_cell.length_b   1.000
_cell.length_c   1.000
_cell.angle_alpha   90.00
_cell.angle_beta   90.00
_cell.angle_gamma   90.00
#
_symmetry.space_group_name_H-M   'P 1'
#
loop_
_entity.id
_entity.type
_entity.pdbx_description
1 polymer ?
#
loop_
_entity_poly.entity_id
_entity_poly.type
_entity_poly.pdbx_seq_one_letter_code
_entity_poly.pdbx_strand_id
1 'polypeptide(L)'
;MEGEDYWNETKNKAFSFDEDDRTISCSPTERKLFVDDNTSELDYAFPSNDVPLHLIISDSDLNKVLQEQSMNENQLPKGITPEEELRILRRKIQERLHAPPVSITVTNMIMKKPYSLECYRSFHEKTELLEESVSSGDGDTVLAVVLFLVKTLNRKYVVKLLDAHPIALNQFVNYLMVRLQVKECADWLSLLGKSNKLAMLQFVVTTTLLKSNSNKSTKLQSVLNDYFNQPGVNNFYAQIVANYVNLLDYQHKEKQANSKAFEIFDHPVLETLHYASSQFKWNDSANNTVANSPYKLMETFKISQSQFEWIALNERSRSQAWRDLEGIFERKAWHSLKSKSFSINIPLDNAIQRLYDLNAPAAVLNHFLSKISEPNHRLAVANRVNATKSIVDSLNELKDKSGLEKYIETLPTGTEGRFYAENVLKNVGCGREGPIRCIFLSEFHPSQGPKITCQVPEGYVSKDIFDSVNVYIIPKPQLQRCILTVNTLGYKIVGYPVRIDSQRYARNAFYFNLCFVCDAWARTIQYEPVLKKLSEDDEKEEIKLERITKLLSNILSDLNEKKVTTIIEGETTIYLKILNHKPDPQPVLDHLVPLLCEEYENTEIDIWDLTTQQILPFINGINHIARIAAESDVEQALVKACIQNLVYHEVVQLLPLLKYSNVYMCTRNLQNLTKDRSMGQSCRKFVAITSDALPSLYKILQIYSFMTHAVNLRTLCQRTCPRDNNIDERKLVTFGLQNNLIRCVNKYPICTDTPVGRQNMYTGLDNMDEICCMTGLQPTKIDEDIDSDPFLTVIWK
;
A
#
# COMPACT_ATOMS: atom_id res chain seq x y z
N MET A 1 -39.43 -32.67 -32.88
CA MET A 1 -38.74 -31.54 -33.54
C MET A 1 -38.39 -30.55 -32.42
N GLU A 2 -37.61 -30.94 -31.41
CA GLU A 2 -36.25 -31.52 -31.45
C GLU A 2 -35.26 -30.49 -31.99
N GLY A 3 -34.20 -30.22 -31.23
CA GLY A 3 -33.39 -29.01 -31.37
C GLY A 3 -32.02 -29.25 -31.99
N GLU A 4 -31.34 -28.15 -32.27
CA GLU A 4 -29.91 -28.10 -32.54
C GLU A 4 -29.42 -26.64 -32.31
N ASP A 5 -29.08 -26.30 -31.06
CA ASP A 5 -28.38 -25.04 -30.74
C ASP A 5 -27.56 -25.11 -29.42
N TYR A 6 -27.35 -26.32 -28.88
CA TYR A 6 -26.63 -26.56 -27.62
C TYR A 6 -25.09 -26.47 -27.75
N TRP A 7 -24.56 -26.16 -28.95
CA TRP A 7 -23.13 -26.31 -29.27
C TRP A 7 -22.42 -25.06 -29.79
N ASN A 8 -23.11 -23.92 -29.91
CA ASN A 8 -22.54 -22.68 -30.46
C ASN A 8 -22.14 -21.62 -29.41
N GLU A 9 -21.99 -21.98 -28.12
CA GLU A 9 -21.36 -21.10 -27.12
C GLU A 9 -19.81 -21.11 -27.26
N THR A 10 -19.26 -20.15 -28.02
CA THR A 10 -17.82 -19.84 -27.97
C THR A 10 -17.53 -18.81 -26.88
N LYS A 11 -17.00 -19.27 -25.74
CA LYS A 11 -16.58 -18.41 -24.62
C LYS A 11 -15.24 -17.72 -24.91
N ASN A 12 -15.27 -16.73 -25.79
CA ASN A 12 -14.30 -15.62 -25.83
C ASN A 12 -14.85 -14.48 -26.71
N LYS A 13 -15.47 -13.48 -26.08
CA LYS A 13 -15.81 -12.21 -26.76
C LYS A 13 -14.63 -11.26 -26.61
N ALA A 14 -13.96 -10.94 -27.71
CA ALA A 14 -12.96 -9.88 -27.73
C ALA A 14 -13.61 -8.54 -27.36
N PHE A 15 -12.93 -7.74 -26.52
CA PHE A 15 -13.46 -6.48 -26.02
C PHE A 15 -13.28 -5.38 -27.08
N SER A 16 -14.38 -4.91 -27.68
CA SER A 16 -14.35 -3.76 -28.60
C SER A 16 -14.34 -2.45 -27.80
N PHE A 17 -13.50 -1.51 -28.23
CA PHE A 17 -13.41 -0.16 -27.65
C PHE A 17 -14.10 0.94 -28.49
N ASP A 18 -14.65 0.59 -29.65
CA ASP A 18 -15.18 1.56 -30.65
C ASP A 18 -16.71 1.78 -30.54
N GLU A 19 -17.22 2.09 -29.34
CA GLU A 19 -18.58 2.62 -29.13
C GLU A 19 -18.56 3.95 -28.37
N ASP A 20 -18.16 5.05 -29.03
CA ASP A 20 -18.36 6.41 -28.48
C ASP A 20 -18.40 7.51 -29.57
N ASP A 21 -19.08 7.23 -30.68
CA ASP A 21 -19.25 8.17 -31.80
C ASP A 21 -20.72 8.62 -31.91
N ARG A 22 -21.04 9.77 -31.30
CA ARG A 22 -22.31 10.49 -31.51
C ARG A 22 -22.05 11.97 -31.72
N THR A 23 -22.36 12.44 -32.92
CA THR A 23 -22.21 13.83 -33.34
C THR A 23 -23.27 14.73 -32.71
N ILE A 24 -22.85 15.94 -32.28
CA ILE A 24 -23.74 17.01 -31.78
C ILE A 24 -23.36 18.32 -32.47
N SER A 25 -24.36 19.01 -33.00
CA SER A 25 -24.26 20.38 -33.54
C SER A 25 -24.86 21.40 -32.56
N CYS A 26 -24.47 22.67 -32.68
CA CYS A 26 -24.89 23.74 -31.75
C CYS A 26 -25.57 24.92 -32.46
N SER A 27 -26.55 25.56 -31.80
CA SER A 27 -26.91 26.98 -32.03
C SER A 27 -27.64 27.59 -30.79
N PRO A 28 -27.65 28.92 -30.55
CA PRO A 28 -27.94 29.50 -29.21
C PRO A 28 -28.86 30.76 -29.11
N THR A 29 -29.61 30.92 -28.00
CA THR A 29 -30.32 32.16 -27.50
C THR A 29 -30.78 31.97 -26.03
N GLU A 30 -31.14 32.96 -25.19
CA GLU A 30 -30.57 34.30 -24.93
C GLU A 30 -30.72 34.64 -23.41
N ARG A 31 -31.58 35.59 -22.94
CA ARG A 31 -31.55 36.10 -21.54
C ARG A 31 -32.87 36.70 -20.97
N LYS A 32 -32.85 37.00 -19.64
CA LYS A 32 -33.65 38.00 -18.84
C LYS A 32 -35.13 37.61 -18.48
N LEU A 33 -35.85 38.19 -17.48
CA LEU A 33 -35.69 39.38 -16.58
C LEU A 33 -36.43 39.20 -15.18
N PHE A 34 -36.68 40.27 -14.39
CA PHE A 34 -37.18 40.35 -12.97
C PHE A 34 -38.66 40.83 -12.80
N VAL A 35 -39.25 40.78 -11.57
CA VAL A 35 -40.00 41.86 -10.79
C VAL A 35 -40.95 41.34 -9.65
N ASP A 36 -41.28 42.20 -8.67
CA ASP A 36 -41.87 42.01 -7.29
C ASP A 36 -43.45 42.23 -7.17
N ASP A 37 -44.19 42.36 -6.03
CA ASP A 37 -44.09 43.32 -4.88
C ASP A 37 -45.26 43.29 -3.78
N ASN A 38 -45.03 43.90 -2.57
CA ASN A 38 -45.91 44.50 -1.47
C ASN A 38 -47.20 43.78 -0.88
N THR A 39 -48.03 44.18 0.15
CA THR A 39 -48.29 45.25 1.23
C THR A 39 -49.40 44.73 2.23
N SER A 40 -49.93 45.31 3.35
CA SER A 40 -49.47 46.11 4.55
C SER A 40 -50.63 46.31 5.64
N GLU A 41 -50.32 46.74 6.90
CA GLU A 41 -51.14 47.43 7.99
C GLU A 41 -52.45 46.82 8.63
N LEU A 42 -52.93 47.02 9.90
CA LEU A 42 -52.90 47.98 11.09
C LEU A 42 -54.23 48.84 11.26
N ASP A 43 -54.72 49.39 12.41
CA ASP A 43 -54.12 49.87 13.70
C ASP A 43 -55.15 50.23 14.88
N TYR A 44 -54.68 50.54 16.12
CA TYR A 44 -55.27 51.25 17.36
C TYR A 44 -56.77 51.14 17.84
N ALA A 45 -57.27 51.55 19.05
CA ALA A 45 -56.84 51.64 20.49
C ALA A 45 -58.01 52.04 21.48
N PHE A 46 -57.79 52.01 22.82
CA PHE A 46 -58.79 52.31 23.92
C PHE A 46 -58.44 53.54 24.80
N PRO A 47 -59.40 54.11 25.58
CA PRO A 47 -59.12 54.42 27.00
C PRO A 47 -60.32 54.42 28.00
N SER A 48 -60.05 54.14 29.29
CA SER A 48 -60.65 54.83 30.48
C SER A 48 -59.95 54.37 31.79
N ASN A 49 -59.95 55.20 32.83
CA ASN A 49 -59.10 55.03 34.03
C ASN A 49 -59.88 54.55 35.26
N ASP A 50 -59.21 53.74 36.10
CA ASP A 50 -59.40 53.71 37.55
C ASP A 50 -58.06 53.35 38.25
N VAL A 51 -57.93 53.60 39.56
CA VAL A 51 -56.61 53.72 40.24
C VAL A 51 -55.77 52.41 40.21
N PRO A 52 -54.49 52.41 39.78
CA PRO A 52 -53.76 51.17 39.49
C PRO A 52 -52.97 50.61 40.68
N LEU A 53 -52.92 49.28 40.79
CA LEU A 53 -52.27 48.51 41.87
C LEU A 53 -50.76 48.77 42.09
N HIS A 54 -50.07 49.40 41.14
CA HIS A 54 -48.65 49.79 41.22
C HIS A 54 -48.29 50.68 42.44
N LEU A 55 -49.29 51.29 43.09
CA LEU A 55 -49.14 52.09 44.31
C LEU A 55 -49.14 51.25 45.61
N ILE A 56 -49.42 49.95 45.53
CA ILE A 56 -49.58 49.04 46.67
C ILE A 56 -48.60 47.86 46.61
N ILE A 57 -48.22 47.43 45.40
CA ILE A 57 -47.24 46.37 45.14
C ILE A 57 -46.31 46.85 44.03
N SER A 58 -45.04 46.41 44.02
CA SER A 58 -44.13 46.74 42.91
C SER A 58 -44.68 46.18 41.59
N ASP A 59 -44.49 46.88 40.48
CA ASP A 59 -44.93 46.38 39.16
C ASP A 59 -44.30 45.03 38.81
N SER A 60 -43.10 44.73 39.32
CA SER A 60 -42.47 43.41 39.16
C SER A 60 -43.27 42.31 39.85
N ASP A 61 -43.75 42.57 41.08
CA ASP A 61 -44.40 41.55 41.91
C ASP A 61 -45.90 41.47 41.65
N LEU A 62 -46.55 42.58 41.30
CA LEU A 62 -47.89 42.62 40.74
C LEU A 62 -47.96 41.78 39.45
N ASN A 63 -47.01 41.95 38.52
CA ASN A 63 -46.98 41.14 37.30
C ASN A 63 -46.71 39.66 37.58
N LYS A 64 -45.85 39.31 38.56
CA LYS A 64 -45.66 37.90 38.97
C LYS A 64 -46.94 37.29 39.52
N VAL A 65 -47.62 37.97 40.46
CA VAL A 65 -48.87 37.47 41.06
C VAL A 65 -49.98 37.34 40.01
N LEU A 66 -50.12 38.32 39.11
CA LEU A 66 -51.09 38.24 38.01
C LEU A 66 -50.74 37.14 37.00
N GLN A 67 -49.48 36.94 36.65
CA GLN A 67 -49.04 35.81 35.82
C GLN A 67 -49.36 34.47 36.52
N GLU A 68 -48.96 34.28 37.77
CA GLU A 68 -49.11 33.04 38.53
C GLU A 68 -50.58 32.66 38.78
N GLN A 69 -51.46 33.65 38.97
CA GLN A 69 -52.92 33.45 38.99
C GLN A 69 -53.49 33.15 37.60
N SER A 70 -53.13 33.92 36.56
CA SER A 70 -53.65 33.71 35.20
C SER A 70 -53.24 32.38 34.58
N MET A 71 -52.08 31.82 34.98
CA MET A 71 -51.59 30.52 34.50
C MET A 71 -52.40 29.32 35.04
N ASN A 72 -53.24 29.49 36.07
CA ASN A 72 -54.09 28.43 36.62
C ASN A 72 -55.59 28.62 36.34
N GLU A 73 -56.06 29.84 36.08
CA GLU A 73 -57.42 30.10 35.63
C GLU A 73 -57.47 30.56 34.16
N ASN A 74 -57.76 29.60 33.26
CA ASN A 74 -58.20 29.89 31.89
C ASN A 74 -59.59 30.56 31.91
N GLN A 75 -59.62 31.86 32.25
CA GLN A 75 -60.82 32.70 32.24
C GLN A 75 -61.45 32.68 30.83
N LEU A 76 -62.78 32.62 30.79
CA LEU A 76 -63.52 32.78 29.54
C LEU A 76 -63.37 34.24 29.06
N PRO A 77 -62.97 34.48 27.80
CA PRO A 77 -62.91 35.84 27.27
C PRO A 77 -64.25 36.57 27.45
N LYS A 78 -64.19 37.79 27.98
CA LYS A 78 -65.39 38.59 28.27
C LYS A 78 -66.02 39.07 26.96
N GLY A 79 -67.33 38.87 26.81
CA GLY A 79 -68.08 39.23 25.59
C GLY A 79 -68.40 38.09 24.63
N ILE A 80 -68.06 36.83 24.99
CA ILE A 80 -68.49 35.64 24.24
C ILE A 80 -70.02 35.47 24.38
N THR A 81 -70.70 34.99 23.32
CA THR A 81 -72.13 34.67 23.36
C THR A 81 -72.42 33.46 24.24
N PRO A 82 -73.62 33.33 24.85
CA PRO A 82 -73.94 32.17 25.69
C PRO A 82 -73.75 30.82 25.00
N GLU A 83 -73.93 30.75 23.68
CA GLU A 83 -73.74 29.55 22.86
C GLU A 83 -72.26 29.14 22.73
N GLU A 84 -71.36 30.12 22.60
CA GLU A 84 -69.93 29.90 22.44
C GLU A 84 -69.22 29.73 23.81
N GLU A 85 -69.72 30.37 24.87
CA GLU A 85 -69.35 30.04 26.25
C GLU A 85 -69.71 28.58 26.57
N LEU A 86 -70.93 28.17 26.22
CA LEU A 86 -71.41 26.81 26.41
C LEU A 86 -70.66 25.80 25.52
N ARG A 87 -70.17 26.20 24.34
CA ARG A 87 -69.18 25.41 23.56
C ARG A 87 -67.86 25.25 24.31
N ILE A 88 -67.27 26.31 24.85
CA ILE A 88 -65.98 26.22 25.57
C ILE A 88 -66.13 25.42 26.87
N LEU A 89 -67.24 25.56 27.59
CA LEU A 89 -67.55 24.73 28.76
C LEU A 89 -67.77 23.27 28.40
N ARG A 90 -68.50 22.97 27.31
CA ARG A 90 -68.60 21.61 26.75
C ARG A 90 -67.22 21.07 26.36
N ARG A 91 -66.36 21.88 25.75
CA ARG A 91 -64.99 21.49 25.37
C ARG A 91 -64.14 21.16 26.61
N LYS A 92 -64.13 22.02 27.64
CA LYS A 92 -63.44 21.77 28.93
C LYS A 92 -63.97 20.53 29.67
N ILE A 93 -65.26 20.22 29.55
CA ILE A 93 -65.86 18.99 30.09
C ILE A 93 -65.45 17.77 29.25
N GLN A 94 -65.45 17.89 27.93
CA GLN A 94 -65.04 16.83 27.01
C GLN A 94 -63.53 16.51 27.13
N GLU A 95 -62.68 17.54 27.28
CA GLU A 95 -61.25 17.45 27.61
C GLU A 95 -60.97 16.76 28.98
N ARG A 96 -61.96 16.72 29.89
CA ARG A 96 -61.87 16.00 31.18
C ARG A 96 -62.48 14.60 31.16
N LEU A 97 -63.43 14.33 30.26
CA LEU A 97 -64.15 13.05 30.16
C LEU A 97 -63.59 12.11 29.10
N HIS A 98 -62.95 12.65 28.06
CA HIS A 98 -62.29 11.91 27.00
C HIS A 98 -60.81 12.28 26.98
N ALA A 99 -59.93 11.30 26.84
CA ALA A 99 -58.52 11.59 26.63
C ALA A 99 -58.32 12.25 25.25
N PRO A 100 -57.46 13.28 25.14
CA PRO A 100 -57.09 13.83 23.84
C PRO A 100 -56.30 12.79 23.02
N PRO A 101 -56.27 12.90 21.68
CA PRO A 101 -55.43 12.06 20.83
C PRO A 101 -53.99 11.97 21.36
N VAL A 102 -53.46 10.74 21.41
CA VAL A 102 -52.19 10.44 22.08
C VAL A 102 -51.04 11.29 21.53
N SER A 103 -50.98 11.46 20.20
CA SER A 103 -50.00 12.31 19.50
C SER A 103 -49.99 13.77 19.96
N ILE A 104 -51.15 14.33 20.33
CA ILE A 104 -51.25 15.70 20.85
C ILE A 104 -50.68 15.76 22.28
N THR A 105 -50.92 14.75 23.12
CA THR A 105 -50.31 14.68 24.46
C THR A 105 -48.79 14.52 24.38
N VAL A 106 -48.29 13.60 23.54
CA VAL A 106 -46.85 13.40 23.33
C VAL A 106 -46.19 14.69 22.78
N THR A 107 -46.83 15.35 21.81
CA THR A 107 -46.38 16.68 21.33
C THR A 107 -46.33 17.72 22.45
N ASN A 108 -47.34 17.75 23.34
CA ASN A 108 -47.35 18.68 24.47
C ASN A 108 -46.26 18.37 25.51
N MET A 109 -45.94 17.10 25.76
CA MET A 109 -44.83 16.69 26.64
C MET A 109 -43.48 17.18 26.11
N ILE A 110 -43.19 16.92 24.83
CA ILE A 110 -41.96 17.36 24.14
C ILE A 110 -41.85 18.90 24.14
N MET A 111 -42.96 19.59 23.87
CA MET A 111 -43.05 21.05 23.88
C MET A 111 -43.12 21.66 25.29
N LYS A 112 -43.02 20.84 26.35
CA LYS A 112 -43.07 21.24 27.78
C LYS A 112 -44.31 22.07 28.15
N LYS A 113 -45.41 21.82 27.44
CA LYS A 113 -46.75 22.39 27.71
C LYS A 113 -47.45 21.57 28.81
N PRO A 114 -48.45 22.11 29.53
CA PRO A 114 -49.21 21.34 30.50
C PRO A 114 -49.92 20.15 29.84
N TYR A 115 -49.78 18.96 30.43
CA TYR A 115 -50.40 17.71 30.00
C TYR A 115 -50.92 16.92 31.20
N SER A 116 -51.74 15.89 30.95
CA SER A 116 -52.19 14.93 31.96
C SER A 116 -52.23 13.53 31.36
N LEU A 117 -51.77 12.54 32.13
CA LEU A 117 -51.80 11.13 31.71
C LEU A 117 -52.95 10.34 32.37
N GLU A 118 -53.54 10.87 33.45
CA GLU A 118 -54.59 10.22 34.26
C GLU A 118 -55.96 10.13 33.53
N CYS A 119 -56.06 10.67 32.31
CA CYS A 119 -57.19 10.51 31.39
C CYS A 119 -57.12 9.18 30.60
N TYR A 120 -55.93 8.67 30.28
CA TYR A 120 -55.74 7.37 29.62
C TYR A 120 -55.91 6.25 30.66
N ARG A 121 -56.98 5.44 30.55
CA ARG A 121 -57.42 4.55 31.64
C ARG A 121 -57.40 3.08 31.27
N SER A 122 -57.79 2.75 30.05
CA SER A 122 -57.74 1.40 29.50
C SER A 122 -56.31 0.94 29.24
N PHE A 123 -56.13 -0.37 29.11
CA PHE A 123 -54.83 -0.94 28.72
C PHE A 123 -54.45 -0.57 27.27
N HIS A 124 -55.43 -0.37 26.38
CA HIS A 124 -55.19 -0.04 24.97
C HIS A 124 -54.65 1.39 24.81
N GLU A 125 -55.34 2.39 25.37
CA GLU A 125 -54.89 3.78 25.42
C GLU A 125 -53.48 3.92 26.03
N LYS A 126 -53.19 3.14 27.08
CA LYS A 126 -51.89 3.10 27.74
C LYS A 126 -50.79 2.38 26.94
N THR A 127 -51.16 1.57 25.96
CA THR A 127 -50.23 0.93 25.01
C THR A 127 -49.93 1.91 23.87
N GLU A 128 -50.96 2.53 23.29
CA GLU A 128 -50.85 3.59 22.27
C GLU A 128 -50.00 4.77 22.79
N LEU A 129 -50.21 5.19 24.04
CA LEU A 129 -49.39 6.20 24.72
C LEU A 129 -47.90 5.83 24.82
N LEU A 130 -47.58 4.54 24.96
CA LEU A 130 -46.20 4.07 24.97
C LEU A 130 -45.62 4.05 23.55
N GLU A 131 -46.38 3.51 22.59
CA GLU A 131 -46.00 3.38 21.17
C GLU A 131 -45.70 4.74 20.54
N GLU A 132 -46.56 5.74 20.73
CA GLU A 132 -46.33 7.11 20.26
C GLU A 132 -45.16 7.78 20.99
N SER A 133 -45.04 7.62 22.31
CA SER A 133 -43.91 8.19 23.06
C SER A 133 -42.56 7.67 22.56
N VAL A 134 -42.47 6.36 22.26
CA VAL A 134 -41.27 5.74 21.69
C VAL A 134 -41.04 6.20 20.25
N SER A 135 -42.10 6.35 19.46
CA SER A 135 -42.03 6.85 18.08
C SER A 135 -41.55 8.31 18.00
N SER A 136 -41.79 9.12 19.04
CA SER A 136 -41.31 10.51 19.10
C SER A 136 -39.80 10.66 19.32
N GLY A 137 -39.12 9.61 19.79
CA GLY A 137 -37.68 9.61 20.07
C GLY A 137 -37.25 10.35 21.34
N ASP A 138 -38.12 11.10 22.02
CA ASP A 138 -37.74 11.85 23.23
C ASP A 138 -37.62 10.97 24.48
N GLY A 139 -36.43 10.95 25.08
CA GLY A 139 -36.10 10.12 26.24
C GLY A 139 -36.85 10.50 27.52
N ASP A 140 -37.06 11.81 27.74
CA ASP A 140 -37.77 12.30 28.93
C ASP A 140 -39.26 11.95 28.85
N THR A 141 -39.89 12.15 27.69
CA THR A 141 -41.28 11.77 27.42
C THR A 141 -41.51 10.27 27.56
N VAL A 142 -40.64 9.43 26.97
CA VAL A 142 -40.70 7.97 27.14
C VAL A 142 -40.58 7.57 28.61
N LEU A 143 -39.61 8.14 29.35
CA LEU A 143 -39.41 7.81 30.77
C LEU A 143 -40.62 8.24 31.62
N ALA A 144 -41.19 9.42 31.38
CA ALA A 144 -42.37 9.91 32.09
C ALA A 144 -43.60 9.01 31.86
N VAL A 145 -43.83 8.55 30.62
CA VAL A 145 -44.88 7.57 30.32
C VAL A 145 -44.61 6.24 31.03
N VAL A 146 -43.39 5.69 30.96
CA VAL A 146 -43.07 4.41 31.63
C VAL A 146 -43.27 4.49 33.14
N LEU A 147 -42.87 5.59 33.79
CA LEU A 147 -43.09 5.78 35.23
C LEU A 147 -44.58 5.86 35.58
N PHE A 148 -45.41 6.48 34.74
CA PHE A 148 -46.87 6.45 34.87
C PHE A 148 -47.45 5.04 34.70
N LEU A 149 -46.95 4.24 33.75
CA LEU A 149 -47.37 2.84 33.57
C LEU A 149 -46.98 1.97 34.77
N VAL A 150 -45.73 2.09 35.27
CA VAL A 150 -45.24 1.40 36.48
C VAL A 150 -46.09 1.75 37.71
N LYS A 151 -46.52 3.01 37.85
CA LYS A 151 -47.39 3.49 38.94
C LYS A 151 -48.83 3.00 38.83
N THR A 152 -49.39 2.83 37.62
CA THR A 152 -50.83 2.70 37.41
C THR A 152 -51.32 1.40 36.76
N LEU A 153 -50.41 0.48 36.40
CA LEU A 153 -50.75 -0.86 35.92
C LEU A 153 -50.15 -1.95 36.83
N ASN A 154 -50.83 -3.09 36.92
CA ASN A 154 -50.28 -4.25 37.64
C ASN A 154 -48.98 -4.73 36.94
N ARG A 155 -47.94 -5.01 37.75
CA ARG A 155 -46.57 -5.34 37.30
C ARG A 155 -46.51 -6.36 36.15
N LYS A 156 -47.42 -7.35 36.10
CA LYS A 156 -47.48 -8.34 35.01
C LYS A 156 -47.73 -7.72 33.62
N TYR A 157 -48.58 -6.69 33.53
CA TYR A 157 -48.86 -5.99 32.28
C TYR A 157 -47.74 -5.03 31.89
N VAL A 158 -47.10 -4.39 32.88
CA VAL A 158 -45.93 -3.52 32.66
C VAL A 158 -44.75 -4.33 32.12
N VAL A 159 -44.50 -5.54 32.65
CA VAL A 159 -43.51 -6.49 32.11
C VAL A 159 -43.83 -6.82 30.65
N LYS A 160 -45.10 -7.13 30.30
CA LYS A 160 -45.49 -7.41 28.91
C LYS A 160 -45.23 -6.22 27.97
N LEU A 161 -45.52 -4.99 28.40
CA LEU A 161 -45.29 -3.79 27.59
C LEU A 161 -43.80 -3.51 27.39
N LEU A 162 -43.00 -3.55 28.47
CA LEU A 162 -41.57 -3.28 28.41
C LEU A 162 -40.77 -4.37 27.67
N ASP A 163 -41.27 -5.60 27.61
CA ASP A 163 -40.65 -6.66 26.81
C ASP A 163 -40.79 -6.41 25.30
N ALA A 164 -41.97 -5.91 24.88
CA ALA A 164 -42.22 -5.50 23.50
C ALA A 164 -41.54 -4.17 23.12
N HIS A 165 -41.25 -3.29 24.10
CA HIS A 165 -40.72 -1.94 23.88
C HIS A 165 -39.28 -1.79 24.42
N PRO A 166 -38.25 -2.30 23.71
CA PRO A 166 -36.87 -2.32 24.23
C PRO A 166 -36.26 -0.93 24.47
N ILE A 167 -36.72 0.11 23.76
CA ILE A 167 -36.29 1.50 23.95
C ILE A 167 -36.79 2.02 25.31
N ALA A 168 -38.09 1.85 25.59
CA ALA A 168 -38.70 2.20 26.87
C ALA A 168 -38.05 1.45 28.05
N LEU A 169 -37.76 0.16 27.87
CA LEU A 169 -37.02 -0.65 28.84
C LEU A 169 -35.60 -0.11 29.08
N ASN A 170 -34.88 0.28 28.04
CA ASN A 170 -33.53 0.85 28.19
C ASN A 170 -33.57 2.14 29.02
N GLN A 171 -34.48 3.07 28.74
CA GLN A 171 -34.59 4.32 29.50
C GLN A 171 -34.98 4.07 30.97
N PHE A 172 -35.90 3.15 31.24
CA PHE A 172 -36.28 2.80 32.61
C PHE A 172 -35.15 2.12 33.40
N VAL A 173 -34.39 1.22 32.77
CA VAL A 173 -33.18 0.62 33.37
C VAL A 173 -32.11 1.68 33.65
N ASN A 174 -31.87 2.60 32.71
CA ASN A 174 -30.94 3.71 32.89
C ASN A 174 -31.36 4.62 34.06
N TYR A 175 -32.64 4.96 34.16
CA TYR A 175 -33.19 5.72 35.28
C TYR A 175 -32.94 5.02 36.63
N LEU A 176 -33.30 3.73 36.76
CA LEU A 176 -33.06 2.98 38.00
C LEU A 176 -31.56 2.90 38.36
N MET A 177 -30.68 2.84 37.35
CA MET A 177 -29.22 2.85 37.55
C MET A 177 -28.69 4.20 38.04
N VAL A 178 -29.10 5.31 37.42
CA VAL A 178 -28.71 6.66 37.86
C VAL A 178 -29.22 6.95 39.28
N ARG A 179 -30.37 6.37 39.65
CA ARG A 179 -30.95 6.47 41.01
C ARG A 179 -30.38 5.46 42.01
N LEU A 180 -29.40 4.65 41.61
CA LEU A 180 -28.78 3.57 42.41
C LEU A 180 -29.77 2.53 42.95
N GLN A 181 -30.94 2.38 42.33
CA GLN A 181 -32.00 1.42 42.68
C GLN A 181 -31.68 0.00 42.18
N VAL A 182 -30.46 -0.49 42.47
CA VAL A 182 -29.88 -1.74 41.94
C VAL A 182 -30.77 -2.96 42.17
N LYS A 183 -31.37 -3.11 43.36
CA LYS A 183 -32.24 -4.25 43.67
C LYS A 183 -33.48 -4.27 42.77
N GLU A 184 -34.15 -3.13 42.65
CA GLU A 184 -35.34 -3.00 41.80
C GLU A 184 -34.99 -3.19 40.32
N CYS A 185 -33.86 -2.63 39.86
CA CYS A 185 -33.35 -2.86 38.51
C CYS A 185 -33.09 -4.35 38.24
N ALA A 186 -32.48 -5.07 39.20
CA ALA A 186 -32.25 -6.50 39.12
C ALA A 186 -33.57 -7.31 39.06
N ASP A 187 -34.56 -6.97 39.91
CA ASP A 187 -35.88 -7.60 39.89
C ASP A 187 -36.57 -7.43 38.52
N TRP A 188 -36.57 -6.22 37.96
CA TRP A 188 -37.18 -5.95 36.66
C TRP A 188 -36.46 -6.68 35.52
N LEU A 189 -35.12 -6.68 35.50
CA LEU A 189 -34.35 -7.42 34.50
C LEU A 189 -34.54 -8.94 34.60
N SER A 190 -34.71 -9.47 35.81
CA SER A 190 -35.03 -10.88 36.05
C SER A 190 -36.44 -11.24 35.57
N LEU A 191 -37.45 -10.42 35.90
CA LEU A 191 -38.84 -10.61 35.45
C LEU A 191 -39.02 -10.54 33.92
N LEU A 192 -38.17 -9.78 33.25
CA LEU A 192 -38.13 -9.64 31.78
C LEU A 192 -37.21 -10.67 31.08
N GLY A 193 -36.65 -11.63 31.83
CA GLY A 193 -35.75 -12.65 31.30
C GLY A 193 -34.45 -12.10 30.69
N LYS A 194 -34.05 -10.87 31.01
CA LYS A 194 -32.88 -10.20 30.42
C LYS A 194 -31.59 -10.55 31.15
N SER A 195 -31.33 -11.84 31.33
CA SER A 195 -30.23 -12.39 32.14
C SER A 195 -28.86 -11.79 31.82
N ASN A 196 -28.58 -11.51 30.54
CA ASN A 196 -27.36 -10.82 30.10
C ASN A 196 -27.18 -9.43 30.73
N LYS A 197 -28.25 -8.62 30.79
CA LYS A 197 -28.22 -7.30 31.42
C LYS A 197 -28.12 -7.39 32.95
N LEU A 198 -28.76 -8.41 33.54
CA LEU A 198 -28.66 -8.70 34.98
C LEU A 198 -27.23 -9.09 35.38
N ALA A 199 -26.55 -9.93 34.59
CA ALA A 199 -25.15 -10.32 34.83
C ALA A 199 -24.20 -9.12 34.69
N MET A 200 -24.38 -8.28 33.66
CA MET A 200 -23.65 -7.01 33.50
C MET A 200 -23.87 -6.06 34.69
N LEU A 201 -25.11 -5.90 35.15
CA LEU A 201 -25.46 -5.10 36.32
C LEU A 201 -24.69 -5.55 37.56
N GLN A 202 -24.73 -6.85 37.88
CA GLN A 202 -24.06 -7.39 39.07
C GLN A 202 -22.54 -7.31 38.97
N PHE A 203 -21.96 -7.44 37.77
CA PHE A 203 -20.54 -7.20 37.52
C PHE A 203 -20.14 -5.73 37.80
N VAL A 204 -20.87 -4.75 37.25
CA VAL A 204 -20.58 -3.32 37.44
C VAL A 204 -20.77 -2.92 38.91
N VAL A 205 -21.82 -3.39 39.57
CA VAL A 205 -22.06 -3.12 41.00
C VAL A 205 -20.96 -3.74 41.87
N THR A 206 -20.50 -4.95 41.53
CA THR A 206 -19.42 -5.62 42.29
C THR A 206 -18.08 -4.92 42.07
N THR A 207 -17.74 -4.49 40.86
CA THR A 207 -16.47 -3.79 40.60
C THR A 207 -16.45 -2.37 41.19
N THR A 208 -17.57 -1.64 41.16
CA THR A 208 -17.65 -0.26 41.69
C THR A 208 -17.75 -0.16 43.21
N LEU A 209 -18.41 -1.11 43.89
CA LEU A 209 -18.54 -1.08 45.35
C LEU A 209 -17.28 -1.62 46.08
N LEU A 210 -16.41 -2.39 45.41
CA LEU A 210 -15.22 -2.99 46.03
C LEU A 210 -14.01 -2.04 46.03
N LYS A 211 -14.05 -1.05 46.94
CA LYS A 211 -12.93 -0.14 47.24
C LYS A 211 -11.70 -0.81 47.90
N SER A 212 -11.72 -2.12 48.15
CA SER A 212 -10.60 -2.85 48.76
C SER A 212 -10.34 -4.17 48.04
N ASN A 213 -9.08 -4.38 47.68
CA ASN A 213 -8.67 -5.28 46.61
C ASN A 213 -8.51 -6.76 47.03
N SER A 214 -8.40 -7.06 48.32
CA SER A 214 -8.10 -8.43 48.79
C SER A 214 -9.16 -9.48 48.41
N ASN A 215 -10.43 -9.06 48.35
CA ASN A 215 -11.57 -9.97 48.17
C ASN A 215 -12.25 -9.75 46.81
N LYS A 216 -11.54 -9.17 45.82
CA LYS A 216 -12.10 -8.83 44.50
C LYS A 216 -12.33 -10.08 43.64
N SER A 217 -11.31 -10.93 43.52
CA SER A 217 -11.39 -12.22 42.80
C SER A 217 -12.54 -13.10 43.33
N THR A 218 -12.57 -13.38 44.64
CA THR A 218 -13.56 -14.30 45.24
C THR A 218 -15.01 -13.82 45.08
N LYS A 219 -15.26 -12.51 45.10
CA LYS A 219 -16.60 -11.95 44.84
C LYS A 219 -16.97 -11.98 43.36
N LEU A 220 -16.03 -11.71 42.46
CA LEU A 220 -16.26 -11.84 41.01
C LEU A 220 -16.47 -13.31 40.60
N GLN A 221 -15.81 -14.26 41.28
CA GLN A 221 -16.04 -15.70 41.11
C GLN A 221 -17.43 -16.13 41.58
N SER A 222 -17.98 -15.48 42.62
CA SER A 222 -19.40 -15.64 43.00
C SER A 222 -20.29 -15.14 41.85
N VAL A 223 -20.13 -13.88 41.42
CA VAL A 223 -20.92 -13.28 40.32
C VAL A 223 -20.86 -14.11 39.04
N LEU A 224 -19.69 -14.68 38.71
CA LEU A 224 -19.50 -15.60 37.59
C LEU A 224 -20.40 -16.84 37.70
N ASN A 225 -20.47 -17.47 38.86
CA ASN A 225 -21.32 -18.63 39.11
C ASN A 225 -22.81 -18.27 39.23
N ASP A 226 -23.11 -17.23 39.99
CA ASP A 226 -24.46 -16.82 40.39
C ASP A 226 -25.25 -16.19 39.24
N TYR A 227 -24.57 -15.54 38.27
CA TYR A 227 -25.22 -14.82 37.17
C TYR A 227 -24.70 -15.17 35.77
N PHE A 228 -23.40 -15.39 35.56
CA PHE A 228 -22.86 -15.60 34.20
C PHE A 228 -22.94 -17.04 33.71
N ASN A 229 -22.77 -18.02 34.60
CA ASN A 229 -22.89 -19.45 34.29
C ASN A 229 -24.36 -19.94 34.27
N GLN A 230 -25.33 -19.01 34.26
CA GLN A 230 -26.76 -19.29 34.26
C GLN A 230 -27.31 -19.47 32.84
N PRO A 231 -28.32 -20.34 32.63
CA PRO A 231 -28.88 -20.57 31.31
C PRO A 231 -29.48 -19.29 30.70
N GLY A 232 -29.19 -19.03 29.42
CA GLY A 232 -29.62 -17.84 28.69
C GLY A 232 -28.65 -16.65 28.74
N VAL A 233 -27.52 -16.75 29.45
CA VAL A 233 -26.44 -15.75 29.39
C VAL A 233 -25.42 -16.14 28.31
N ASN A 234 -24.87 -15.14 27.63
CA ASN A 234 -23.86 -15.33 26.58
C ASN A 234 -22.51 -15.73 27.21
N ASN A 235 -22.09 -16.96 26.93
CA ASN A 235 -20.83 -17.56 27.38
C ASN A 235 -19.58 -16.72 27.06
N PHE A 236 -19.62 -15.88 26.02
CA PHE A 236 -18.54 -14.93 25.71
C PHE A 236 -18.23 -13.99 26.89
N TYR A 237 -19.26 -13.45 27.55
CA TYR A 237 -19.06 -12.58 28.71
C TYR A 237 -18.61 -13.36 29.95
N ALA A 238 -19.13 -14.58 30.14
CA ALA A 238 -18.67 -15.49 31.20
C ALA A 238 -17.17 -15.77 31.07
N GLN A 239 -16.68 -16.02 29.85
CA GLN A 239 -15.27 -16.23 29.55
C GLN A 239 -14.41 -14.99 29.83
N ILE A 240 -14.89 -13.77 29.52
CA ILE A 240 -14.19 -12.53 29.85
C ILE A 240 -14.04 -12.37 31.37
N VAL A 241 -15.13 -12.58 32.14
CA VAL A 241 -15.09 -12.49 33.60
C VAL A 241 -14.18 -13.57 34.20
N ALA A 242 -14.23 -14.79 33.69
CA ALA A 242 -13.34 -15.88 34.12
C ALA A 242 -11.85 -15.56 33.85
N ASN A 243 -11.52 -15.03 32.66
CA ASN A 243 -10.16 -14.60 32.34
C ASN A 243 -9.66 -13.48 33.28
N TYR A 244 -10.54 -12.56 33.67
CA TYR A 244 -10.22 -11.47 34.60
C TYR A 244 -10.03 -11.97 36.05
N VAL A 245 -10.86 -12.92 36.52
CA VAL A 245 -10.65 -13.61 37.81
C VAL A 245 -9.31 -14.34 37.82
N ASN A 246 -8.99 -15.10 36.76
CA ASN A 246 -7.70 -15.79 36.61
C ASN A 246 -6.50 -14.81 36.63
N LEU A 247 -6.65 -13.61 36.05
CA LEU A 247 -5.63 -12.57 36.08
C LEU A 247 -5.42 -12.01 37.49
N LEU A 248 -6.51 -11.68 38.21
CA LEU A 248 -6.44 -11.20 39.58
C LEU A 248 -5.81 -12.25 40.52
N ASP A 249 -6.11 -13.53 40.34
CA ASP A 249 -5.49 -14.62 41.09
C ASP A 249 -4.00 -14.79 40.79
N TYR A 250 -3.57 -14.59 39.54
CA TYR A 250 -2.16 -14.58 39.16
C TYR A 250 -1.42 -13.39 39.79
N GLN A 251 -1.96 -12.17 39.64
CA GLN A 251 -1.42 -10.95 40.25
C GLN A 251 -1.37 -11.04 41.78
N HIS A 252 -2.34 -11.69 42.42
CA HIS A 252 -2.35 -11.91 43.86
C HIS A 252 -1.24 -12.89 44.30
N LYS A 253 -0.97 -13.95 43.53
CA LYS A 253 0.15 -14.88 43.80
C LYS A 253 1.50 -14.20 43.62
N GLU A 254 1.69 -13.43 42.56
CA GLU A 254 2.87 -12.58 42.37
C GLU A 254 3.08 -11.60 43.54
N LYS A 255 2.01 -10.96 44.02
CA LYS A 255 2.05 -10.05 45.18
C LYS A 255 2.38 -10.74 46.50
N GLN A 256 2.09 -12.02 46.65
CA GLN A 256 2.55 -12.82 47.80
C GLN A 256 4.03 -13.21 47.67
N ALA A 257 4.54 -13.42 46.45
CA ALA A 257 5.93 -13.78 46.19
C ALA A 257 6.90 -12.58 46.20
N ASN A 258 6.46 -11.40 45.74
CA ASN A 258 7.28 -10.20 45.63
C ASN A 258 6.46 -8.95 46.01
N SER A 259 6.91 -8.20 47.02
CA SER A 259 6.24 -6.98 47.49
C SER A 259 6.17 -5.87 46.42
N LYS A 260 7.06 -5.89 45.41
CA LYS A 260 7.01 -4.96 44.27
C LYS A 260 5.84 -5.22 43.31
N ALA A 261 5.27 -6.44 43.30
CA ALA A 261 4.07 -6.76 42.53
C ALA A 261 2.78 -6.12 43.08
N PHE A 262 2.88 -5.12 43.96
CA PHE A 262 1.76 -4.22 44.22
C PHE A 262 1.36 -3.42 42.95
N GLU A 263 2.35 -3.04 42.14
CA GLU A 263 2.19 -2.16 40.95
C GLU A 263 1.39 -2.82 39.81
N ILE A 264 1.24 -4.15 39.79
CA ILE A 264 0.49 -4.86 38.74
C ILE A 264 -0.96 -5.20 39.13
N PHE A 265 -1.38 -4.96 40.37
CA PHE A 265 -2.70 -5.43 40.80
C PHE A 265 -3.83 -4.64 40.13
N ASP A 266 -4.77 -5.35 39.50
CA ASP A 266 -5.90 -4.80 38.72
C ASP A 266 -5.49 -4.15 37.37
N HIS A 267 -4.20 -4.20 37.01
CA HIS A 267 -3.70 -3.74 35.72
C HIS A 267 -3.94 -4.78 34.59
N PRO A 268 -3.94 -4.36 33.32
CA PRO A 268 -4.12 -5.26 32.17
C PRO A 268 -3.11 -6.41 32.07
N VAL A 269 -3.49 -7.46 31.33
CA VAL A 269 -2.65 -8.63 31.03
C VAL A 269 -1.29 -8.22 30.41
N LEU A 270 -1.28 -7.23 29.51
CA LEU A 270 -0.05 -6.78 28.83
C LEU A 270 0.90 -6.00 29.74
N GLU A 271 0.38 -5.28 30.74
CA GLU A 271 1.19 -4.61 31.76
C GLU A 271 1.72 -5.62 32.79
N THR A 272 0.91 -6.62 33.12
CA THR A 272 1.34 -7.79 33.92
C THR A 272 2.47 -8.54 33.20
N LEU A 273 2.38 -8.70 31.87
CA LEU A 273 3.46 -9.26 31.05
C LEU A 273 4.70 -8.35 31.02
N HIS A 274 4.55 -7.03 30.96
CA HIS A 274 5.66 -6.07 30.99
C HIS A 274 6.46 -6.19 32.30
N TYR A 275 5.75 -6.24 33.44
CA TYR A 275 6.36 -6.53 34.74
C TYR A 275 7.07 -7.89 34.75
N ALA A 276 6.41 -8.98 34.32
CA ALA A 276 7.02 -10.31 34.26
C ALA A 276 8.29 -10.32 33.39
N SER A 277 8.28 -9.62 32.25
CA SER A 277 9.42 -9.45 31.34
C SER A 277 10.60 -8.76 32.02
N SER A 278 10.34 -7.73 32.84
CA SER A 278 11.36 -6.99 33.58
C SER A 278 12.04 -7.81 34.68
N GLN A 279 11.32 -8.76 35.31
CA GLN A 279 11.84 -9.62 36.38
C GLN A 279 12.53 -10.89 35.85
N PHE A 280 12.30 -11.25 34.58
CA PHE A 280 12.79 -12.50 34.00
C PHE A 280 14.27 -12.44 33.55
N LYS A 281 14.97 -13.56 33.68
CA LYS A 281 16.39 -13.71 33.32
C LYS A 281 16.55 -14.37 31.95
N TRP A 282 16.36 -13.57 30.90
CA TRP A 282 16.33 -14.00 29.50
C TRP A 282 17.55 -14.80 29.01
N ASN A 283 18.75 -14.54 29.55
CA ASN A 283 19.99 -15.21 29.12
C ASN A 283 20.20 -16.61 29.73
N ASP A 284 19.32 -17.10 30.61
CA ASP A 284 19.45 -18.41 31.26
C ASP A 284 18.38 -19.39 30.76
N SER A 285 18.79 -20.24 29.82
CA SER A 285 17.91 -21.19 29.13
C SER A 285 17.31 -22.28 30.01
N ALA A 286 17.71 -22.40 31.28
CA ALA A 286 17.05 -23.28 32.25
C ALA A 286 15.72 -22.70 32.77
N ASN A 287 15.52 -21.38 32.72
CA ASN A 287 14.38 -20.73 33.40
C ASN A 287 13.07 -20.71 32.60
N ASN A 288 13.04 -21.18 31.36
CA ASN A 288 11.80 -21.19 30.56
C ASN A 288 10.70 -22.08 31.17
N THR A 289 11.08 -23.07 31.99
CA THR A 289 10.16 -23.98 32.71
C THR A 289 9.69 -23.45 34.07
N VAL A 290 10.20 -22.30 34.54
CA VAL A 290 9.77 -21.68 35.79
C VAL A 290 8.32 -21.20 35.65
N ALA A 291 7.47 -21.52 36.63
CA ALA A 291 6.02 -21.28 36.57
C ALA A 291 5.62 -19.81 36.33
N ASN A 292 6.50 -18.87 36.68
CA ASN A 292 6.27 -17.43 36.58
C ASN A 292 7.01 -16.81 35.37
N SER A 293 7.40 -17.60 34.37
CA SER A 293 8.07 -17.09 33.17
C SER A 293 7.10 -16.28 32.28
N PRO A 294 7.58 -15.26 31.55
CA PRO A 294 6.77 -14.50 30.58
C PRO A 294 6.13 -15.39 29.51
N TYR A 295 6.82 -16.46 29.11
CA TYR A 295 6.30 -17.48 28.18
C TYR A 295 5.12 -18.25 28.79
N LYS A 296 5.17 -18.63 30.07
CA LYS A 296 4.05 -19.30 30.73
C LYS A 296 2.85 -18.38 30.92
N LEU A 297 3.08 -17.09 31.16
CA LEU A 297 2.03 -16.06 31.18
C LEU A 297 1.37 -15.93 29.79
N MET A 298 2.17 -15.86 28.72
CA MET A 298 1.70 -15.84 27.33
C MET A 298 0.81 -17.04 27.00
N GLU A 299 1.23 -18.27 27.32
CA GLU A 299 0.42 -19.48 27.15
C GLU A 299 -0.90 -19.42 27.92
N THR A 300 -0.83 -19.04 29.21
CA THR A 300 -1.97 -19.09 30.14
C THR A 300 -3.07 -18.10 29.74
N PHE A 301 -2.70 -16.88 29.35
CA PHE A 301 -3.64 -15.83 28.95
C PHE A 301 -3.84 -15.74 27.42
N LYS A 302 -3.27 -16.67 26.64
CA LYS A 302 -3.37 -16.76 25.17
C LYS A 302 -2.98 -15.45 24.45
N ILE A 303 -1.95 -14.78 24.95
CA ILE A 303 -1.39 -13.55 24.37
C ILE A 303 -0.79 -13.90 23.00
N SER A 304 -0.97 -13.03 21.99
CA SER A 304 -0.39 -13.32 20.67
C SER A 304 1.14 -13.26 20.70
N GLN A 305 1.80 -14.04 19.84
CA GLN A 305 3.26 -14.01 19.69
C GLN A 305 3.77 -12.59 19.37
N SER A 306 3.03 -11.82 18.56
CA SER A 306 3.35 -10.44 18.21
C SER A 306 3.17 -9.46 19.38
N GLN A 307 2.15 -9.63 20.22
CA GLN A 307 1.99 -8.85 21.46
C GLN A 307 3.12 -9.15 22.45
N PHE A 308 3.45 -10.43 22.62
CA PHE A 308 4.54 -10.88 23.48
C PHE A 308 5.89 -10.27 23.05
N GLU A 309 6.26 -10.47 21.79
CA GLU A 309 7.50 -9.94 21.22
C GLU A 309 7.60 -8.41 21.33
N TRP A 310 6.48 -7.68 21.19
CA TRP A 310 6.48 -6.21 21.23
C TRP A 310 6.66 -5.67 22.65
N ILE A 311 6.01 -6.30 23.64
CA ILE A 311 6.18 -5.98 25.06
C ILE A 311 7.62 -6.30 25.50
N ALA A 312 8.13 -7.47 25.14
CA ALA A 312 9.49 -7.90 25.46
C ALA A 312 10.56 -6.99 24.81
N LEU A 313 10.42 -6.67 23.51
CA LEU A 313 11.32 -5.75 22.81
C LEU A 313 11.32 -4.36 23.46
N ASN A 314 10.14 -3.78 23.73
CA ASN A 314 10.06 -2.45 24.36
C ASN A 314 10.68 -2.44 25.76
N GLU A 315 10.45 -3.47 26.57
CA GLU A 315 10.99 -3.57 27.93
C GLU A 315 12.52 -3.75 27.91
N ARG A 316 13.03 -4.76 27.19
CA ARG A 316 14.48 -5.02 27.10
C ARG A 316 15.25 -3.84 26.51
N SER A 317 14.68 -3.14 25.52
CA SER A 317 15.30 -1.96 24.91
C SER A 317 15.34 -0.76 25.88
N ARG A 318 14.27 -0.51 26.64
CA ARG A 318 14.26 0.50 27.72
C ARG A 318 15.30 0.17 28.79
N SER A 319 15.40 -1.10 29.17
CA SER A 319 16.39 -1.64 30.11
C SER A 319 17.81 -1.76 29.52
N GLN A 320 18.05 -1.29 28.27
CA GLN A 320 19.33 -1.36 27.55
C GLN A 320 19.94 -2.77 27.46
N ALA A 321 19.11 -3.80 27.63
CA ALA A 321 19.48 -5.21 27.73
C ALA A 321 19.55 -5.86 26.34
N TRP A 322 20.29 -5.23 25.43
CA TRP A 322 20.27 -5.53 23.99
C TRP A 322 20.60 -6.98 23.61
N ARG A 323 21.38 -7.69 24.43
CA ARG A 323 21.72 -9.11 24.22
C ARG A 323 20.53 -10.05 24.43
N ASP A 324 19.59 -9.68 25.30
CA ASP A 324 18.40 -10.48 25.61
C ASP A 324 17.49 -10.63 24.36
N LEU A 325 17.60 -9.70 23.40
CA LEU A 325 16.88 -9.77 22.12
C LEU A 325 17.30 -10.98 21.26
N GLU A 326 18.55 -11.46 21.38
CA GLU A 326 18.97 -12.73 20.75
C GLU A 326 18.13 -13.90 21.29
N GLY A 327 17.94 -13.98 22.62
CA GLY A 327 17.12 -15.01 23.26
C GLY A 327 15.62 -14.93 22.94
N ILE A 328 15.13 -13.76 22.50
CA ILE A 328 13.74 -13.55 22.11
C ILE A 328 13.49 -13.94 20.64
N PHE A 329 14.36 -13.51 19.73
CA PHE A 329 14.12 -13.63 18.28
C PHE A 329 14.91 -14.76 17.60
N GLU A 330 15.92 -15.37 18.24
CA GLU A 330 16.67 -16.49 17.66
C GLU A 330 16.17 -17.85 18.17
N ARG A 331 15.59 -18.64 17.27
CA ARG A 331 15.12 -19.99 17.57
C ARG A 331 16.24 -21.01 17.36
N LYS A 332 16.32 -22.01 18.24
CA LYS A 332 17.18 -23.20 18.04
C LYS A 332 16.70 -23.95 16.79
N ALA A 333 17.62 -24.23 15.86
CA ALA A 333 17.29 -25.00 14.66
C ALA A 333 16.85 -26.43 15.02
N TRP A 334 15.87 -26.97 14.28
CA TRP A 334 15.32 -28.33 14.47
C TRP A 334 16.38 -29.44 14.31
N HIS A 335 17.53 -29.14 13.66
CA HIS A 335 18.68 -30.03 13.58
C HIS A 335 19.97 -29.30 13.98
N SER A 336 20.81 -29.97 14.77
CA SER A 336 22.06 -29.44 15.36
C SER A 336 23.17 -29.06 14.36
N LEU A 337 22.92 -29.14 13.05
CA LEU A 337 23.87 -28.80 11.97
C LEU A 337 23.60 -27.43 11.33
N LYS A 338 22.55 -26.71 11.72
CA LYS A 338 22.26 -25.36 11.23
C LYS A 338 22.44 -24.30 12.33
N SER A 339 22.82 -23.09 11.91
CA SER A 339 22.87 -21.91 12.77
C SER A 339 21.48 -21.57 13.35
N LYS A 340 21.46 -20.76 14.42
CA LYS A 340 20.22 -20.21 14.99
C LYS A 340 19.42 -19.49 13.90
N SER A 341 18.09 -19.65 13.88
CA SER A 341 17.22 -18.98 12.90
C SER A 341 16.48 -17.79 13.53
N PHE A 342 16.68 -16.61 12.98
CA PHE A 342 15.92 -15.40 13.36
C PHE A 342 14.44 -15.55 12.96
N SER A 343 13.53 -15.19 13.86
CA SER A 343 12.08 -15.27 13.67
C SER A 343 11.40 -14.15 14.46
N ILE A 344 10.57 -13.37 13.76
CA ILE A 344 9.81 -12.24 14.31
C ILE A 344 8.39 -12.27 13.71
N ASN A 345 7.39 -11.90 14.51
CA ASN A 345 5.97 -11.92 14.18
C ASN A 345 5.36 -10.50 14.18
N ILE A 346 6.23 -9.49 14.17
CA ILE A 346 5.96 -8.05 14.12
C ILE A 346 6.57 -7.51 12.82
N PRO A 347 5.95 -6.52 12.15
CA PRO A 347 6.57 -5.84 11.02
C PRO A 347 7.99 -5.34 11.35
N LEU A 348 8.97 -5.79 10.56
CA LEU A 348 10.39 -5.59 10.85
C LEU A 348 10.79 -4.10 10.84
N ASP A 349 10.23 -3.30 9.94
CA ASP A 349 10.35 -1.83 9.95
C ASP A 349 9.98 -1.21 11.30
N ASN A 350 8.84 -1.63 11.87
CA ASN A 350 8.33 -1.09 13.13
C ASN A 350 9.22 -1.50 14.30
N ALA A 351 9.78 -2.71 14.27
CA ALA A 351 10.78 -3.14 15.24
C ALA A 351 12.08 -2.32 15.11
N ILE A 352 12.60 -2.11 13.90
CA ILE A 352 13.84 -1.36 13.64
C ILE A 352 13.69 0.12 14.03
N GLN A 353 12.58 0.76 13.65
CA GLN A 353 12.26 2.12 14.08
C GLN A 353 12.18 2.19 15.60
N ARG A 354 11.51 1.24 16.25
CA ARG A 354 11.36 1.24 17.70
C ARG A 354 12.66 1.00 18.46
N LEU A 355 13.57 0.20 17.90
CA LEU A 355 14.93 0.04 18.43
C LEU A 355 15.70 1.36 18.32
N TYR A 356 15.58 2.09 17.20
CA TYR A 356 16.20 3.41 17.02
C TYR A 356 15.64 4.46 17.99
N ASP A 357 14.32 4.55 18.17
CA ASP A 357 13.66 5.44 19.14
C ASP A 357 14.18 5.23 20.59
N LEU A 358 14.64 4.00 20.91
CA LEU A 358 15.13 3.59 22.21
C LEU A 358 16.68 3.58 22.29
N ASN A 359 17.34 4.24 21.35
CA ASN A 359 18.80 4.40 21.24
C ASN A 359 19.58 3.08 21.12
N ALA A 360 19.07 2.13 20.33
CA ALA A 360 19.77 0.87 20.07
C ALA A 360 21.15 1.10 19.42
N PRO A 361 22.22 0.44 19.90
CA PRO A 361 23.54 0.51 19.29
C PRO A 361 23.53 0.11 17.81
N ALA A 362 24.37 0.74 17.00
CA ALA A 362 24.44 0.50 15.56
C ALA A 362 24.62 -1.00 15.20
N ALA A 363 25.31 -1.79 16.02
CA ALA A 363 25.44 -3.23 15.82
C ALA A 363 24.09 -3.98 15.86
N VAL A 364 23.18 -3.56 16.76
CA VAL A 364 21.83 -4.14 16.90
C VAL A 364 20.97 -3.73 15.70
N LEU A 365 20.98 -2.44 15.34
CA LEU A 365 20.23 -1.93 14.18
C LEU A 365 20.68 -2.61 12.88
N ASN A 366 21.99 -2.73 12.64
CA ASN A 366 22.52 -3.45 11.47
C ASN A 366 22.15 -4.95 11.49
N HIS A 367 22.07 -5.62 12.65
CA HIS A 367 21.62 -7.02 12.73
C HIS A 367 20.16 -7.19 12.27
N PHE A 368 19.26 -6.31 12.70
CA PHE A 368 17.85 -6.37 12.28
C PHE A 368 17.66 -5.93 10.83
N LEU A 369 18.37 -4.88 10.37
CA LEU A 369 18.39 -4.44 8.97
C LEU A 369 18.89 -5.55 8.03
N SER A 370 19.88 -6.36 8.44
CA SER A 370 20.37 -7.50 7.65
C SER A 370 19.39 -8.67 7.55
N LYS A 371 18.17 -8.56 8.10
CA LYS A 371 17.08 -9.54 7.88
C LYS A 371 16.09 -9.08 6.80
N ILE A 372 16.22 -7.86 6.28
CA ILE A 372 15.46 -7.39 5.12
C ILE A 372 16.14 -7.91 3.86
N SER A 373 15.46 -8.80 3.13
CA SER A 373 15.96 -9.38 1.89
C SER A 373 16.08 -8.35 0.77
N GLU A 374 15.07 -7.49 0.61
CA GLU A 374 14.97 -6.54 -0.49
C GLU A 374 15.91 -5.33 -0.29
N PRO A 375 16.95 -5.13 -1.14
CA PRO A 375 17.95 -4.10 -0.89
C PRO A 375 17.41 -2.67 -1.05
N ASN A 376 16.41 -2.46 -1.92
CA ASN A 376 15.71 -1.17 -2.03
C ASN A 376 14.93 -0.83 -0.73
N HIS A 377 14.21 -1.79 -0.18
CA HIS A 377 13.47 -1.62 1.08
C HIS A 377 14.44 -1.45 2.26
N ARG A 378 15.49 -2.27 2.32
CA ARG A 378 16.55 -2.19 3.33
C ARG A 378 17.24 -0.83 3.33
N LEU A 379 17.53 -0.25 2.16
CA LEU A 379 18.04 1.11 2.01
C LEU A 379 17.05 2.16 2.56
N ALA A 380 15.76 2.03 2.25
CA ALA A 380 14.73 2.95 2.73
C ALA A 380 14.48 2.87 4.26
N VAL A 381 14.70 1.72 4.90
CA VAL A 381 14.72 1.60 6.38
C VAL A 381 16.03 2.14 6.94
N ALA A 382 17.17 1.74 6.39
CA ALA A 382 18.50 2.12 6.89
C ALA A 382 18.73 3.63 6.87
N ASN A 383 18.21 4.34 5.86
CA ASN A 383 18.21 5.80 5.82
C ASN A 383 17.39 6.44 6.95
N ARG A 384 16.20 5.90 7.28
CA ARG A 384 15.35 6.41 8.38
C ARG A 384 16.03 6.34 9.76
N VAL A 385 16.85 5.30 9.98
CA VAL A 385 17.59 5.10 11.24
C VAL A 385 19.09 5.46 11.15
N ASN A 386 19.50 6.15 10.07
CA ASN A 386 20.88 6.57 9.75
C ASN A 386 21.95 5.46 9.93
N ALA A 387 21.64 4.23 9.53
CA ALA A 387 22.52 3.07 9.69
C ALA A 387 23.56 2.99 8.56
N THR A 388 24.62 3.80 8.65
CA THR A 388 25.67 3.99 7.62
C THR A 388 26.13 2.71 6.94
N LYS A 389 26.39 1.63 7.69
CA LYS A 389 26.83 0.35 7.11
C LYS A 389 25.75 -0.28 6.23
N SER A 390 24.54 -0.47 6.74
CA SER A 390 23.44 -1.01 5.93
C SER A 390 23.08 -0.12 4.74
N ILE A 391 23.26 1.20 4.82
CA ILE A 391 23.09 2.12 3.67
C ILE A 391 24.09 1.78 2.57
N VAL A 392 25.39 1.74 2.91
CA VAL A 392 26.49 1.41 1.96
C VAL A 392 26.33 0.00 1.40
N ASP A 393 26.04 -0.99 2.24
CA ASP A 393 25.88 -2.39 1.84
C ASP A 393 24.70 -2.55 0.84
N SER A 394 23.62 -1.79 1.02
CA SER A 394 22.46 -1.81 0.12
C SER A 394 22.71 -1.06 -1.20
N LEU A 395 23.40 0.09 -1.17
CA LEU A 395 23.80 0.80 -2.39
C LEU A 395 24.78 -0.03 -3.24
N ASN A 396 25.67 -0.79 -2.60
CA ASN A 396 26.57 -1.73 -3.27
C ASN A 396 25.82 -2.90 -3.93
N GLU A 397 24.87 -3.50 -3.22
CA GLU A 397 24.05 -4.60 -3.74
C GLU A 397 23.16 -4.15 -4.93
N LEU A 398 22.62 -2.94 -4.85
CA LEU A 398 21.90 -2.26 -5.95
C LEU A 398 22.82 -1.78 -7.09
N LYS A 399 24.14 -1.77 -6.88
CA LYS A 399 25.16 -1.20 -7.79
C LYS A 399 24.96 0.29 -8.09
N ASP A 400 24.23 1.03 -7.26
CA ASP A 400 24.05 2.48 -7.42
C ASP A 400 25.28 3.25 -6.93
N LYS A 401 26.26 3.33 -7.82
CA LYS A 401 27.46 4.16 -7.66
C LYS A 401 27.11 5.63 -7.39
N SER A 402 26.02 6.14 -7.98
CA SER A 402 25.67 7.57 -7.91
C SER A 402 25.02 7.95 -6.57
N GLY A 403 24.23 7.05 -5.98
CA GLY A 403 23.73 7.18 -4.61
C GLY A 403 24.86 7.01 -3.59
N LEU A 404 25.80 6.09 -3.83
CA LEU A 404 26.96 5.91 -2.97
C LEU A 404 27.90 7.14 -2.97
N GLU A 405 28.15 7.75 -4.13
CA GLU A 405 28.93 9.00 -4.24
C GLU A 405 28.25 10.14 -3.45
N LYS A 406 26.96 10.38 -3.65
CA LYS A 406 26.18 11.37 -2.89
C LYS A 406 26.14 11.08 -1.39
N TYR A 407 26.08 9.81 -0.98
CA TYR A 407 26.10 9.45 0.43
C TYR A 407 27.48 9.65 1.06
N ILE A 408 28.57 9.42 0.32
CA ILE A 408 29.94 9.75 0.78
C ILE A 408 30.09 11.26 0.99
N GLU A 409 29.46 12.11 0.17
CA GLU A 409 29.48 13.57 0.33
C GLU A 409 28.81 14.05 1.64
N THR A 410 27.81 13.33 2.18
CA THR A 410 27.17 13.69 3.47
C THR A 410 27.94 13.21 4.70
N LEU A 411 28.90 12.29 4.54
CA LEU A 411 29.66 11.73 5.65
C LEU A 411 30.90 12.59 6.00
N PRO A 412 31.13 12.94 7.28
CA PRO A 412 32.30 13.71 7.68
C PRO A 412 33.63 13.01 7.35
N THR A 413 34.62 13.79 6.94
CA THR A 413 35.98 13.33 6.64
C THR A 413 36.64 12.70 7.87
N GLY A 414 37.38 11.60 7.65
CA GLY A 414 38.06 10.86 8.73
C GLY A 414 37.17 9.88 9.53
N THR A 415 35.88 9.74 9.21
CA THR A 415 35.02 8.74 9.87
C THR A 415 35.18 7.33 9.30
N GLU A 416 35.08 6.30 10.15
CA GLU A 416 35.16 4.88 9.72
C GLU A 416 34.08 4.53 8.67
N GLY A 417 32.86 5.05 8.84
CA GLY A 417 31.77 4.86 7.90
C GLY A 417 32.05 5.44 6.51
N ARG A 418 32.74 6.58 6.45
CA ARG A 418 33.19 7.17 5.18
C ARG A 418 34.31 6.35 4.55
N PHE A 419 35.30 5.91 5.33
CA PHE A 419 36.37 5.05 4.82
C PHE A 419 35.82 3.73 4.25
N TYR A 420 34.83 3.12 4.93
CA TYR A 420 34.12 1.95 4.43
C TYR A 420 33.41 2.24 3.10
N ALA A 421 32.63 3.32 3.02
CA ALA A 421 31.93 3.74 1.81
C ALA A 421 32.88 4.03 0.64
N GLU A 422 33.99 4.75 0.86
CA GLU A 422 35.00 5.04 -0.16
C GLU A 422 35.76 3.79 -0.63
N ASN A 423 35.96 2.79 0.24
CA ASN A 423 36.54 1.51 -0.14
C ASN A 423 35.56 0.66 -0.96
N VAL A 424 34.27 0.67 -0.61
CA VAL A 424 33.21 0.02 -1.40
C VAL A 424 33.09 0.69 -2.78
N LEU A 425 33.08 2.03 -2.84
CA LEU A 425 32.97 2.80 -4.09
C LEU A 425 34.04 2.45 -5.13
N LYS A 426 35.28 2.15 -4.69
CA LYS A 426 36.38 1.71 -5.58
C LYS A 426 36.13 0.35 -6.24
N ASN A 427 35.27 -0.47 -5.64
CA ASN A 427 34.96 -1.84 -6.08
C ASN A 427 33.57 -1.97 -6.74
N VAL A 428 32.69 -0.98 -6.61
CA VAL A 428 31.38 -0.95 -7.29
C VAL A 428 31.57 -0.87 -8.81
N GLY A 429 31.21 -1.94 -9.51
CA GLY A 429 31.15 -1.97 -10.97
C GLY A 429 30.06 -1.05 -11.49
N CYS A 430 30.41 -0.05 -12.31
CA CYS A 430 29.48 1.01 -12.74
C CYS A 430 28.57 0.61 -13.91
N GLY A 431 28.48 -0.69 -14.22
CA GLY A 431 27.65 -1.26 -15.30
C GLY A 431 28.15 -1.00 -16.73
N ARG A 432 29.01 0.01 -16.93
CA ARG A 432 29.54 0.41 -18.25
C ARG A 432 30.55 -0.59 -18.77
N GLU A 433 30.55 -0.76 -20.09
CA GLU A 433 31.67 -1.34 -20.81
C GLU A 433 32.92 -0.47 -20.61
N GLY A 434 34.07 -1.10 -20.40
CA GLY A 434 35.37 -0.46 -20.25
C GLY A 434 36.42 -1.26 -21.01
N PRO A 435 37.41 -0.60 -21.64
CA PRO A 435 38.32 -1.26 -22.57
C PRO A 435 39.18 -2.33 -21.89
N ILE A 436 39.56 -3.33 -22.68
CA ILE A 436 40.58 -4.30 -22.28
C ILE A 436 41.89 -3.51 -22.18
N ARG A 437 42.51 -3.50 -20.99
CA ARG A 437 43.75 -2.77 -20.72
C ARG A 437 44.99 -3.60 -21.01
N CYS A 438 44.90 -4.90 -20.75
CA CYS A 438 45.97 -5.86 -20.97
C CYS A 438 45.37 -7.24 -21.28
N ILE A 439 46.05 -8.03 -22.09
CA ILE A 439 45.81 -9.46 -22.25
C ILE A 439 47.09 -10.19 -21.80
N PHE A 440 46.95 -11.22 -20.97
CA PHE A 440 48.08 -12.04 -20.54
C PHE A 440 47.79 -13.53 -20.63
N LEU A 441 48.83 -14.30 -20.97
CA LEU A 441 48.87 -15.75 -20.89
C LEU A 441 49.63 -16.14 -19.61
N SER A 442 49.02 -17.01 -18.81
CA SER A 442 49.65 -17.59 -17.62
C SER A 442 49.69 -19.11 -17.73
N GLU A 443 50.83 -19.70 -17.36
CA GLU A 443 51.08 -21.15 -17.44
C GLU A 443 51.58 -21.70 -16.10
N PHE A 444 51.38 -23.00 -15.87
CA PHE A 444 51.94 -23.68 -14.70
C PHE A 444 53.33 -24.24 -15.00
N HIS A 445 54.37 -23.52 -14.59
CA HIS A 445 55.74 -23.96 -14.78
C HIS A 445 56.10 -25.10 -13.80
N PRO A 446 56.67 -26.24 -14.25
CA PRO A 446 56.86 -27.44 -13.43
C PRO A 446 57.63 -27.25 -12.11
N SER A 447 58.52 -26.26 -12.03
CA SER A 447 59.32 -25.92 -10.85
C SER A 447 59.09 -24.52 -10.27
N GLN A 448 58.37 -23.63 -10.95
CA GLN A 448 58.12 -22.25 -10.49
C GLN A 448 56.66 -22.01 -10.08
N GLY A 449 55.75 -22.94 -10.38
CA GLY A 449 54.32 -22.76 -10.14
C GLY A 449 53.66 -21.90 -11.22
N PRO A 450 52.50 -21.28 -10.94
CA PRO A 450 51.85 -20.36 -11.87
C PRO A 450 52.75 -19.17 -12.22
N LYS A 451 52.79 -18.79 -13.50
CA LYS A 451 53.60 -17.66 -13.99
C LYS A 451 52.98 -17.06 -15.25
N ILE A 452 52.94 -15.73 -15.33
CA ILE A 452 52.69 -15.00 -16.59
C ILE A 452 53.85 -15.28 -17.56
N THR A 453 53.55 -15.88 -18.71
CA THR A 453 54.55 -16.17 -19.77
C THR A 453 54.58 -15.11 -20.86
N CYS A 454 53.43 -14.50 -21.16
CA CYS A 454 53.32 -13.32 -22.02
C CYS A 454 52.27 -12.36 -21.44
N GLN A 455 52.53 -11.05 -21.48
CA GLN A 455 51.50 -10.03 -21.24
C GLN A 455 51.69 -8.84 -22.19
N VAL A 456 50.58 -8.29 -22.67
CA VAL A 456 50.54 -7.12 -23.56
C VAL A 456 49.55 -6.10 -22.99
N PRO A 457 49.97 -4.89 -22.60
CA PRO A 457 51.35 -4.39 -22.58
C PRO A 457 52.28 -5.16 -21.61
N GLU A 458 53.58 -5.15 -21.88
CA GLU A 458 54.55 -5.77 -20.99
C GLU A 458 54.56 -5.09 -19.60
N GLY A 459 54.63 -5.89 -18.53
CA GLY A 459 54.70 -5.41 -17.15
C GLY A 459 53.42 -4.78 -16.58
N TYR A 460 52.30 -4.77 -17.32
CA TYR A 460 51.05 -4.12 -16.88
C TYR A 460 50.47 -4.70 -15.59
N VAL A 461 50.50 -6.03 -15.44
CA VAL A 461 50.26 -6.73 -14.17
C VAL A 461 51.61 -6.94 -13.50
N SER A 462 51.80 -6.31 -12.33
CA SER A 462 53.02 -6.49 -11.53
C SER A 462 53.07 -7.89 -10.90
N LYS A 463 54.27 -8.33 -10.52
CA LYS A 463 54.44 -9.63 -9.86
C LYS A 463 53.66 -9.72 -8.55
N ASP A 464 53.65 -8.66 -7.74
CA ASP A 464 52.97 -8.65 -6.44
C ASP A 464 51.44 -8.75 -6.60
N ILE A 465 50.88 -8.11 -7.64
CA ILE A 465 49.47 -8.23 -8.00
C ILE A 465 49.18 -9.67 -8.43
N PHE A 466 49.98 -10.24 -9.34
CA PHE A 466 49.79 -11.61 -9.82
C PHE A 466 49.91 -12.64 -8.68
N ASP A 467 50.93 -12.54 -7.83
CA ASP A 467 51.15 -13.47 -6.72
C ASP A 467 50.04 -13.40 -5.66
N SER A 468 49.32 -12.27 -5.55
CA SER A 468 48.11 -12.18 -4.72
C SER A 468 46.90 -12.96 -5.25
N VAL A 469 46.86 -13.30 -6.54
CA VAL A 469 45.72 -13.97 -7.21
C VAL A 469 46.07 -15.26 -7.96
N ASN A 470 47.33 -15.69 -7.99
CA ASN A 470 47.81 -16.77 -8.85
C ASN A 470 47.06 -18.12 -8.65
N VAL A 471 46.55 -18.38 -7.45
CA VAL A 471 45.70 -19.54 -7.08
C VAL A 471 44.33 -19.52 -7.78
N TYR A 472 43.83 -18.35 -8.16
CA TYR A 472 42.59 -18.17 -8.92
C TYR A 472 42.84 -18.14 -10.44
N ILE A 473 44.03 -17.69 -10.87
CA ILE A 473 44.44 -17.71 -12.27
C ILE A 473 44.74 -19.14 -12.75
N ILE A 474 45.42 -19.96 -11.94
CA ILE A 474 45.58 -21.40 -12.23
C ILE A 474 44.95 -22.20 -11.08
N PRO A 475 43.62 -22.41 -11.13
CA PRO A 475 42.87 -23.03 -10.05
C PRO A 475 42.99 -24.55 -10.06
N LYS A 476 42.43 -25.16 -9.01
CA LYS A 476 42.26 -26.62 -8.91
C LYS A 476 41.31 -27.14 -10.02
N PRO A 477 41.39 -28.43 -10.41
CA PRO A 477 40.64 -28.98 -11.54
C PRO A 477 39.12 -28.78 -11.53
N GLN A 478 38.51 -28.58 -10.36
CA GLN A 478 37.07 -28.32 -10.22
C GLN A 478 36.58 -27.01 -10.85
N LEU A 479 37.49 -26.08 -11.20
CA LEU A 479 37.17 -24.76 -11.76
C LEU A 479 37.76 -24.57 -13.18
N GLN A 480 38.12 -25.65 -13.86
CA GLN A 480 38.66 -25.61 -15.23
C GLN A 480 37.52 -25.56 -16.27
N ARG A 481 37.80 -24.94 -17.43
CA ARG A 481 36.79 -24.63 -18.48
C ARG A 481 35.55 -23.91 -17.94
N CYS A 482 35.75 -23.05 -16.94
CA CYS A 482 34.77 -22.12 -16.38
C CYS A 482 35.33 -20.70 -16.48
N ILE A 483 34.49 -19.71 -16.79
CA ILE A 483 34.92 -18.30 -16.73
C ILE A 483 35.11 -17.91 -15.26
N LEU A 484 36.28 -17.37 -14.93
CA LEU A 484 36.60 -16.86 -13.60
C LEU A 484 36.88 -15.36 -13.67
N THR A 485 36.13 -14.57 -12.90
CA THR A 485 36.37 -13.14 -12.71
C THR A 485 36.95 -12.89 -11.32
N VAL A 486 38.09 -12.22 -11.26
CA VAL A 486 38.82 -11.88 -10.03
C VAL A 486 39.01 -10.36 -9.96
N ASN A 487 38.49 -9.74 -8.89
CA ASN A 487 38.72 -8.33 -8.60
C ASN A 487 39.90 -8.20 -7.62
N THR A 488 40.94 -7.45 -7.97
CA THR A 488 42.09 -7.19 -7.08
C THR A 488 42.70 -5.83 -7.36
N LEU A 489 43.05 -5.06 -6.33
CA LEU A 489 43.91 -3.86 -6.38
C LEU A 489 43.58 -2.84 -7.50
N GLY A 490 42.30 -2.66 -7.85
CA GLY A 490 41.84 -1.74 -8.91
C GLY A 490 41.68 -2.35 -10.30
N TYR A 491 42.02 -3.63 -10.46
CA TYR A 491 41.87 -4.43 -11.68
C TYR A 491 40.68 -5.40 -11.57
N LYS A 492 40.09 -5.72 -12.72
CA LYS A 492 39.21 -6.87 -12.92
C LYS A 492 39.85 -7.79 -13.94
N ILE A 493 40.26 -8.97 -13.52
CA ILE A 493 40.89 -9.99 -14.35
C ILE A 493 39.83 -11.05 -14.66
N VAL A 494 39.61 -11.34 -15.94
CA VAL A 494 38.71 -12.41 -16.39
C VAL A 494 39.53 -13.45 -17.15
N GLY A 495 39.47 -14.70 -16.72
CA GLY A 495 40.23 -15.81 -17.27
C GLY A 495 39.35 -17.02 -17.62
N TYR A 496 39.85 -17.87 -18.53
CA TYR A 496 39.30 -19.19 -18.81
C TYR A 496 40.43 -20.24 -18.66
N PRO A 497 40.62 -20.84 -17.47
CA PRO A 497 41.69 -21.79 -17.23
C PRO A 497 41.43 -23.13 -17.91
N VAL A 498 42.36 -23.54 -18.75
CA VAL A 498 42.33 -24.76 -19.56
C VAL A 498 43.41 -25.74 -19.09
N ARG A 499 43.11 -27.04 -19.26
CA ARG A 499 44.04 -28.14 -19.00
C ARG A 499 44.06 -29.09 -20.19
N ILE A 500 45.25 -29.37 -20.71
CA ILE A 500 45.49 -30.34 -21.78
C ILE A 500 46.24 -31.53 -21.18
N ASP A 501 45.59 -32.69 -21.09
CA ASP A 501 46.23 -33.93 -20.65
C ASP A 501 47.03 -34.55 -21.80
N SER A 502 48.34 -34.70 -21.61
CA SER A 502 49.24 -35.36 -22.57
C SER A 502 50.57 -35.76 -21.93
N GLN A 503 51.07 -36.94 -22.29
CA GLN A 503 52.35 -37.48 -21.84
C GLN A 503 53.58 -36.67 -22.30
N ARG A 504 53.42 -35.72 -23.25
CA ARG A 504 54.49 -34.81 -23.67
C ARG A 504 54.92 -33.82 -22.57
N TYR A 505 54.07 -33.61 -21.56
CA TYR A 505 54.30 -32.63 -20.50
C TYR A 505 54.85 -33.28 -19.22
N ALA A 506 55.74 -32.58 -18.52
CA ALA A 506 56.46 -33.07 -17.32
C ALA A 506 55.58 -33.44 -16.09
N ARG A 507 54.25 -33.32 -16.20
CA ARG A 507 53.26 -33.78 -15.19
C ARG A 507 52.08 -34.53 -15.82
N ASN A 508 52.25 -35.07 -17.03
CA ASN A 508 51.20 -35.62 -17.91
C ASN A 508 50.06 -34.63 -18.28
N ALA A 509 50.20 -33.35 -17.93
CA ALA A 509 49.21 -32.31 -18.13
C ALA A 509 49.87 -30.94 -18.24
N PHE A 510 49.36 -30.11 -19.15
CA PHE A 510 49.67 -28.68 -19.27
C PHE A 510 48.48 -27.87 -18.76
N TYR A 511 48.76 -26.77 -18.08
CA TYR A 511 47.76 -25.90 -17.46
C TYR A 511 48.08 -24.47 -17.88
N PHE A 512 47.14 -23.82 -18.55
CA PHE A 512 47.25 -22.44 -18.97
C PHE A 512 45.94 -21.67 -18.74
N ASN A 513 46.01 -20.36 -18.74
CA ASN A 513 44.86 -19.48 -18.67
C ASN A 513 45.17 -18.21 -19.48
N LEU A 514 44.36 -17.93 -20.50
CA LEU A 514 44.33 -16.65 -21.17
C LEU A 514 43.42 -15.70 -20.39
N CYS A 515 43.93 -14.53 -20.03
CA CYS A 515 43.26 -13.58 -19.15
C CYS A 515 43.18 -12.19 -19.77
N PHE A 516 41.98 -11.59 -19.75
CA PHE A 516 41.76 -10.18 -20.07
C PHE A 516 41.71 -9.36 -18.78
N VAL A 517 42.42 -8.23 -18.77
CA VAL A 517 42.47 -7.31 -17.63
C VAL A 517 41.75 -6.02 -18.00
N CYS A 518 40.73 -5.68 -17.23
CA CYS A 518 39.96 -4.44 -17.35
C CYS A 518 40.08 -3.62 -16.05
N ASP A 519 39.62 -2.37 -16.08
CA ASP A 519 39.50 -1.56 -14.86
C ASP A 519 38.45 -2.19 -13.91
N ALA A 520 38.63 -2.12 -12.58
CA ALA A 520 37.72 -2.75 -11.61
C ALA A 520 36.23 -2.35 -11.78
N TRP A 521 35.96 -1.13 -12.26
CA TRP A 521 34.61 -0.62 -12.48
C TRP A 521 33.91 -1.24 -13.70
N ALA A 522 34.64 -1.83 -14.65
CA ALA A 522 34.10 -2.24 -15.95
C ALA A 522 33.17 -3.47 -15.85
N ARG A 523 32.12 -3.50 -16.68
CA ARG A 523 31.40 -4.73 -17.04
C ARG A 523 32.27 -5.52 -18.01
N THR A 524 32.40 -6.83 -17.80
CA THR A 524 33.28 -7.71 -18.60
C THR A 524 32.56 -8.84 -19.32
N ILE A 525 31.25 -9.03 -19.08
CA ILE A 525 30.48 -10.17 -19.59
C ILE A 525 30.51 -10.30 -21.13
N GLN A 526 30.58 -9.17 -21.84
CA GLN A 526 30.69 -9.14 -23.30
C GLN A 526 32.01 -9.70 -23.86
N TYR A 527 33.03 -9.92 -23.02
CA TYR A 527 34.31 -10.52 -23.41
C TYR A 527 34.37 -12.04 -23.18
N GLU A 528 33.48 -12.59 -22.35
CA GLU A 528 33.51 -14.00 -21.94
C GLU A 528 33.39 -14.99 -23.12
N PRO A 529 32.53 -14.78 -24.15
CA PRO A 529 32.47 -15.65 -25.31
C PRO A 529 33.74 -15.60 -26.18
N VAL A 530 34.37 -14.42 -26.27
CA VAL A 530 35.61 -14.19 -27.02
C VAL A 530 36.79 -14.87 -26.34
N LEU A 531 36.89 -14.71 -25.02
CA LEU A 531 37.93 -15.31 -24.18
C LEU A 531 37.86 -16.85 -24.19
N LYS A 532 36.64 -17.40 -24.06
CA LYS A 532 36.40 -18.84 -24.16
C LYS A 532 36.84 -19.37 -25.52
N LYS A 533 36.41 -18.74 -26.62
CA LYS A 533 36.72 -19.21 -27.98
C LYS A 533 38.22 -19.23 -28.26
N LEU A 534 38.93 -18.15 -27.92
CA LEU A 534 40.40 -18.10 -28.01
C LEU A 534 41.05 -19.28 -27.27
N SER A 535 40.67 -19.45 -26.00
CA SER A 535 41.28 -20.47 -25.12
C SER A 535 40.98 -21.92 -25.53
N GLU A 536 39.92 -22.16 -26.31
CA GLU A 536 39.56 -23.50 -26.83
C GLU A 536 40.15 -23.78 -28.22
N ASP A 537 40.41 -22.75 -29.04
CA ASP A 537 41.15 -22.90 -30.30
C ASP A 537 42.68 -23.01 -30.06
N ASP A 538 43.21 -22.37 -29.01
CA ASP A 538 44.61 -22.47 -28.55
C ASP A 538 45.04 -23.89 -28.13
N GLU A 539 44.13 -24.88 -28.00
CA GLU A 539 44.47 -26.25 -27.58
C GLU A 539 45.35 -27.04 -28.59
N LYS A 540 45.64 -26.47 -29.78
CA LYS A 540 46.08 -27.20 -30.98
C LYS A 540 47.58 -27.12 -31.32
N GLU A 541 48.29 -26.02 -31.02
CA GLU A 541 49.70 -25.81 -31.44
C GLU A 541 50.65 -25.37 -30.32
N GLU A 542 51.94 -25.74 -30.43
CA GLU A 542 53.03 -25.18 -29.60
C GLU A 542 53.55 -23.89 -30.25
N ILE A 543 52.77 -22.80 -30.14
CA ILE A 543 53.06 -21.52 -30.79
C ILE A 543 54.27 -20.83 -30.12
N LYS A 544 55.19 -20.28 -30.94
CA LYS A 544 56.36 -19.54 -30.45
C LYS A 544 55.96 -18.25 -29.74
N LEU A 545 56.57 -17.97 -28.57
CA LEU A 545 56.26 -16.82 -27.72
C LEU A 545 56.20 -15.48 -28.46
N GLU A 546 57.19 -15.18 -29.32
CA GLU A 546 57.24 -13.94 -30.13
C GLU A 546 56.06 -13.77 -31.12
N ARG A 547 55.41 -14.87 -31.52
CA ARG A 547 54.19 -14.84 -32.33
C ARG A 547 52.96 -14.56 -31.45
N ILE A 548 52.87 -15.24 -30.31
CA ILE A 548 51.81 -15.03 -29.31
C ILE A 548 51.74 -13.55 -28.93
N THR A 549 52.86 -12.91 -28.60
CA THR A 549 52.89 -11.48 -28.23
C THR A 549 52.30 -10.57 -29.32
N LYS A 550 52.56 -10.85 -30.60
CA LYS A 550 52.03 -10.09 -31.75
C LYS A 550 50.55 -10.36 -32.02
N LEU A 551 50.14 -11.61 -31.87
CA LEU A 551 48.73 -12.03 -31.97
C LEU A 551 47.89 -11.35 -30.87
N LEU A 552 48.37 -11.39 -29.62
CA LEU A 552 47.72 -10.71 -28.49
C LEU A 552 47.71 -9.18 -28.62
N SER A 553 48.75 -8.55 -29.18
CA SER A 553 48.72 -7.10 -29.44
C SER A 553 47.70 -6.70 -30.50
N ASN A 554 47.54 -7.51 -31.55
CA ASN A 554 46.54 -7.24 -32.60
C ASN A 554 45.12 -7.42 -32.05
N ILE A 555 44.86 -8.49 -31.30
CA ILE A 555 43.59 -8.73 -30.61
C ILE A 555 43.27 -7.57 -29.65
N LEU A 556 44.24 -7.14 -28.84
CA LEU A 556 44.05 -6.01 -27.91
C LEU A 556 43.68 -4.70 -28.62
N SER A 557 44.22 -4.46 -29.82
CA SER A 557 43.89 -3.27 -30.61
C SER A 557 42.52 -3.41 -31.28
N ASP A 558 42.30 -4.48 -32.06
CA ASP A 558 41.10 -4.66 -32.88
C ASP A 558 39.83 -4.86 -32.04
N LEU A 559 39.90 -5.57 -30.89
CA LEU A 559 38.76 -5.72 -29.99
C LEU A 559 38.37 -4.40 -29.31
N ASN A 560 39.33 -3.51 -29.00
CA ASN A 560 39.04 -2.22 -28.39
C ASN A 560 38.57 -1.16 -29.42
N GLU A 561 39.12 -1.17 -30.64
CA GLU A 561 38.79 -0.18 -31.68
C GLU A 561 37.56 -0.60 -32.51
N LYS A 562 37.52 -1.86 -32.96
CA LYS A 562 36.57 -2.35 -33.97
C LYS A 562 35.53 -3.32 -33.41
N LYS A 563 35.72 -3.80 -32.17
CA LYS A 563 34.95 -4.89 -31.53
C LYS A 563 34.96 -6.24 -32.26
N VAL A 564 35.74 -6.37 -33.34
CA VAL A 564 35.79 -7.53 -34.22
C VAL A 564 37.24 -7.76 -34.63
N THR A 565 37.68 -9.02 -34.60
CA THR A 565 39.03 -9.43 -35.01
C THR A 565 38.93 -10.73 -35.80
N THR A 566 39.67 -10.83 -36.90
CA THR A 566 39.83 -12.09 -37.64
C THR A 566 41.29 -12.50 -37.56
N ILE A 567 41.55 -13.62 -36.88
CA ILE A 567 42.88 -14.24 -36.81
C ILE A 567 42.98 -15.25 -37.96
N ILE A 568 44.12 -15.27 -38.66
CA ILE A 568 44.38 -16.17 -39.79
C ILE A 568 45.72 -16.87 -39.52
N GLU A 569 45.69 -18.16 -39.21
CA GLU A 569 46.88 -18.97 -38.96
C GLU A 569 46.84 -20.25 -39.80
N GLY A 570 47.68 -20.28 -40.85
CA GLY A 570 47.72 -21.37 -41.81
C GLY A 570 46.40 -21.53 -42.56
N GLU A 571 45.76 -22.68 -42.40
CA GLU A 571 44.43 -22.99 -42.94
C GLU A 571 43.28 -22.60 -41.98
N THR A 572 43.59 -22.20 -40.74
CA THR A 572 42.60 -21.87 -39.72
C THR A 572 42.25 -20.37 -39.72
N THR A 573 40.96 -20.06 -39.52
CA THR A 573 40.48 -18.68 -39.40
C THR A 573 39.55 -18.52 -38.20
N ILE A 574 40.00 -17.75 -37.19
CA ILE A 574 39.26 -17.54 -35.93
C ILE A 574 38.62 -16.15 -35.98
N TYR A 575 37.31 -16.14 -36.22
CA TYR A 575 36.48 -14.94 -36.14
C TYR A 575 36.07 -14.66 -34.70
N LEU A 576 36.41 -13.48 -34.19
CA LEU A 576 36.07 -12.98 -32.86
C LEU A 576 35.20 -11.72 -32.99
N LYS A 577 34.10 -11.66 -32.23
CA LYS A 577 33.20 -10.50 -32.17
C LYS A 577 32.68 -10.31 -30.75
N ILE A 578 32.87 -9.11 -30.20
CA ILE A 578 32.28 -8.71 -28.92
C ILE A 578 30.78 -8.45 -29.16
N LEU A 579 29.93 -9.06 -28.34
CA LEU A 579 28.48 -8.91 -28.42
C LEU A 579 28.01 -7.74 -27.53
N ASN A 580 27.31 -6.78 -28.10
CA ASN A 580 26.68 -5.69 -27.35
C ASN A 580 25.46 -6.22 -26.57
N HIS A 581 25.69 -6.72 -25.35
CA HIS A 581 24.60 -7.01 -24.41
C HIS A 581 23.93 -5.70 -23.97
N LYS A 582 22.79 -5.39 -24.58
CA LYS A 582 21.82 -4.39 -24.11
C LYS A 582 21.14 -4.89 -22.82
N PRO A 583 20.48 -4.03 -22.03
CA PRO A 583 19.59 -4.49 -20.97
C PRO A 583 18.40 -5.27 -21.54
N ASP A 584 17.79 -6.13 -20.73
CA ASP A 584 16.59 -6.87 -21.12
C ASP A 584 15.43 -5.89 -21.42
N PRO A 585 14.66 -6.11 -22.50
CA PRO A 585 13.56 -5.23 -22.89
C PRO A 585 12.39 -5.36 -21.90
N GLN A 586 11.65 -4.26 -21.70
CA GLN A 586 10.48 -4.26 -20.81
C GLN A 586 9.42 -5.30 -21.25
N PRO A 587 8.67 -5.91 -20.30
CA PRO A 587 7.59 -6.83 -20.63
C PRO A 587 6.56 -6.21 -21.57
N VAL A 588 6.15 -6.97 -22.58
CA VAL A 588 5.31 -6.49 -23.67
C VAL A 588 3.83 -6.73 -23.34
N LEU A 589 3.10 -5.64 -23.06
CA LEU A 589 1.70 -5.67 -22.62
C LEU A 589 0.71 -5.59 -23.80
N ASP A 590 -0.46 -6.21 -23.64
CA ASP A 590 -1.45 -6.43 -24.70
C ASP A 590 -2.03 -5.15 -25.33
N HIS A 591 -2.10 -4.09 -24.53
CA HIS A 591 -2.63 -2.79 -24.91
C HIS A 591 -1.58 -1.87 -25.56
N LEU A 592 -0.32 -2.30 -25.69
CA LEU A 592 0.71 -1.50 -26.36
C LEU A 592 0.57 -1.60 -27.88
N VAL A 593 1.00 -0.55 -28.58
CA VAL A 593 1.01 -0.44 -30.04
C VAL A 593 2.47 -0.43 -30.51
N PRO A 594 2.93 -1.45 -31.25
CA PRO A 594 4.24 -1.42 -31.89
C PRO A 594 4.22 -0.45 -33.09
N LEU A 595 5.26 0.35 -33.19
CA LEU A 595 5.59 1.21 -34.32
C LEU A 595 6.93 0.78 -34.90
N LEU A 596 6.98 0.50 -36.19
CA LEU A 596 8.23 0.21 -36.91
C LEU A 596 9.08 1.49 -37.01
N CYS A 597 10.39 1.39 -36.83
CA CYS A 597 11.30 2.51 -36.99
C CYS A 597 11.53 2.85 -38.48
N GLU A 598 11.64 4.13 -38.84
CA GLU A 598 11.77 4.62 -40.24
C GLU A 598 12.90 3.92 -41.02
N GLU A 599 13.99 3.55 -40.35
CA GLU A 599 15.14 2.84 -40.93
C GLU A 599 14.80 1.42 -41.46
N TYR A 600 13.72 0.81 -40.96
CA TYR A 600 13.34 -0.58 -41.25
C TYR A 600 12.12 -0.71 -42.18
N GLU A 601 11.38 0.38 -42.44
CA GLU A 601 10.19 0.41 -43.32
C GLU A 601 10.43 -0.14 -44.73
N ASN A 602 11.67 -0.08 -45.22
CA ASN A 602 12.07 -0.49 -46.57
C ASN A 602 12.97 -1.76 -46.56
N THR A 603 12.96 -2.55 -45.49
CA THR A 603 13.73 -3.81 -45.44
C THR A 603 13.01 -4.94 -46.17
N GLU A 604 13.78 -5.83 -46.81
CA GLU A 604 13.25 -7.02 -47.46
C GLU A 604 12.62 -7.96 -46.41
N ILE A 605 11.46 -8.55 -46.72
CA ILE A 605 10.73 -9.39 -45.76
C ILE A 605 11.44 -10.77 -45.60
N ASP A 606 12.04 -11.27 -46.68
CA ASP A 606 12.61 -12.62 -46.78
C ASP A 606 13.83 -12.86 -45.84
N ILE A 607 14.47 -11.81 -45.33
CA ILE A 607 15.60 -11.91 -44.38
C ILE A 607 15.18 -12.11 -42.92
N TRP A 608 13.88 -11.96 -42.60
CA TRP A 608 13.34 -12.15 -41.25
C TRP A 608 12.89 -13.60 -41.01
N ASP A 609 12.72 -13.99 -39.75
CA ASP A 609 12.17 -15.32 -39.42
C ASP A 609 10.67 -15.42 -39.72
N LEU A 610 10.14 -16.64 -39.86
CA LEU A 610 8.75 -16.90 -40.25
C LEU A 610 7.71 -16.23 -39.33
N THR A 611 7.98 -16.07 -38.04
CA THR A 611 7.03 -15.40 -37.13
C THR A 611 7.06 -13.89 -37.30
N THR A 612 8.24 -13.30 -37.44
CA THR A 612 8.38 -11.88 -37.81
C THR A 612 7.75 -11.60 -39.18
N GLN A 613 7.94 -12.46 -40.19
CA GLN A 613 7.32 -12.31 -41.52
C GLN A 613 5.79 -12.28 -41.46
N GLN A 614 5.17 -13.08 -40.58
CA GLN A 614 3.70 -13.07 -40.39
C GLN A 614 3.20 -11.87 -39.59
N ILE A 615 3.98 -11.38 -38.61
CA ILE A 615 3.56 -10.32 -37.68
C ILE A 615 3.82 -8.92 -38.26
N LEU A 616 4.94 -8.72 -38.96
CA LEU A 616 5.42 -7.42 -39.46
C LEU A 616 4.40 -6.65 -40.31
N PRO A 617 3.61 -7.27 -41.23
CA PRO A 617 2.59 -6.56 -42.02
C PRO A 617 1.49 -5.90 -41.18
N PHE A 618 1.27 -6.34 -39.94
CA PHE A 618 0.27 -5.80 -39.03
C PHE A 618 0.82 -4.74 -38.08
N ILE A 619 2.15 -4.50 -38.07
CA ILE A 619 2.82 -3.43 -37.31
C ILE A 619 2.65 -2.10 -38.06
N ASN A 620 1.45 -1.54 -37.98
CA ASN A 620 1.04 -0.32 -38.69
C ASN A 620 0.99 0.94 -37.80
N GLY A 621 1.49 0.88 -36.56
CA GLY A 621 1.43 1.99 -35.60
C GLY A 621 0.03 2.33 -35.10
N ILE A 622 -0.97 1.47 -35.34
CA ILE A 622 -2.38 1.63 -34.94
C ILE A 622 -2.87 0.39 -34.19
N ASN A 623 -2.56 -0.80 -34.69
CA ASN A 623 -2.95 -2.07 -34.10
C ASN A 623 -2.19 -2.31 -32.78
N HIS A 624 -2.92 -2.61 -31.71
CA HIS A 624 -2.33 -3.06 -30.45
C HIS A 624 -2.07 -4.57 -30.48
N ILE A 625 -1.25 -5.08 -29.55
CA ILE A 625 -0.68 -6.44 -29.66
C ILE A 625 -1.73 -7.57 -29.62
N ALA A 626 -2.79 -7.45 -28.82
CA ALA A 626 -3.89 -8.42 -28.87
C ALA A 626 -4.62 -8.43 -30.23
N ARG A 627 -4.75 -7.27 -30.89
CA ARG A 627 -5.31 -7.16 -32.24
C ARG A 627 -4.36 -7.72 -33.30
N ILE A 628 -3.05 -7.49 -33.17
CA ILE A 628 -2.05 -8.08 -34.09
C ILE A 628 -2.12 -9.61 -34.04
N ALA A 629 -2.16 -10.20 -32.85
CA ALA A 629 -2.31 -11.65 -32.70
C ALA A 629 -3.59 -12.22 -33.35
N ALA A 630 -4.70 -11.48 -33.27
CA ALA A 630 -5.96 -11.86 -33.90
C ALA A 630 -5.99 -11.64 -35.43
N GLU A 631 -5.28 -10.64 -35.96
CA GLU A 631 -5.21 -10.38 -37.41
C GLU A 631 -4.15 -11.26 -38.11
N SER A 632 -3.09 -11.69 -37.41
CA SER A 632 -2.04 -12.56 -37.95
C SER A 632 -2.27 -14.05 -37.76
N ASP A 633 -3.29 -14.46 -37.00
CA ASP A 633 -3.56 -15.84 -36.56
C ASP A 633 -2.36 -16.51 -35.86
N VAL A 634 -1.70 -15.76 -34.95
CA VAL A 634 -0.54 -16.24 -34.17
C VAL A 634 -0.83 -16.13 -32.68
N GLU A 635 -0.43 -17.14 -31.89
CA GLU A 635 -0.63 -17.15 -30.45
C GLU A 635 -0.06 -15.88 -29.78
N GLN A 636 -0.89 -15.20 -28.98
CA GLN A 636 -0.60 -13.93 -28.33
C GLN A 636 0.70 -13.93 -27.49
N ALA A 637 1.09 -15.09 -26.93
CA ALA A 637 2.37 -15.26 -26.24
C ALA A 637 3.58 -15.22 -27.20
N LEU A 638 3.47 -15.83 -28.38
CA LEU A 638 4.49 -15.80 -29.42
C LEU A 638 4.61 -14.40 -30.04
N VAL A 639 3.49 -13.71 -30.26
CA VAL A 639 3.48 -12.32 -30.75
C VAL A 639 4.18 -11.38 -29.76
N LYS A 640 3.92 -11.52 -28.46
CA LYS A 640 4.65 -10.78 -27.41
C LYS A 640 6.15 -11.06 -27.48
N ALA A 641 6.57 -12.32 -27.56
CA ALA A 641 7.99 -12.69 -27.60
C ALA A 641 8.70 -12.17 -28.86
N CYS A 642 8.06 -12.27 -30.03
CA CYS A 642 8.55 -11.72 -31.29
C CYS A 642 8.75 -10.19 -31.20
N ILE A 643 7.71 -9.46 -30.76
CA ILE A 643 7.78 -8.00 -30.61
C ILE A 643 8.82 -7.61 -29.53
N GLN A 644 8.95 -8.37 -28.44
CA GLN A 644 9.96 -8.13 -27.40
C GLN A 644 11.40 -8.26 -27.96
N ASN A 645 11.64 -9.21 -28.87
CA ASN A 645 12.91 -9.33 -29.58
C ASN A 645 13.14 -8.15 -30.55
N LEU A 646 12.13 -7.74 -31.32
CA LEU A 646 12.22 -6.57 -32.21
C LEU A 646 12.51 -5.27 -31.44
N VAL A 647 11.97 -5.12 -30.23
CA VAL A 647 12.24 -4.01 -29.30
C VAL A 647 13.68 -4.07 -28.75
N TYR A 648 14.18 -5.24 -28.34
CA TYR A 648 15.59 -5.42 -27.95
C TYR A 648 16.54 -5.02 -29.10
N HIS A 649 16.17 -5.32 -30.34
CA HIS A 649 16.94 -4.95 -31.53
C HIS A 649 16.69 -3.51 -32.03
N GLU A 650 15.88 -2.68 -31.35
CA GLU A 650 15.51 -1.30 -31.75
C GLU A 650 14.79 -1.17 -33.11
N VAL A 651 14.31 -2.29 -33.66
CA VAL A 651 13.53 -2.34 -34.91
C VAL A 651 12.13 -1.75 -34.71
N VAL A 652 11.57 -1.96 -33.52
CA VAL A 652 10.21 -1.56 -33.13
C VAL A 652 10.24 -0.75 -31.84
N GLN A 653 9.51 0.36 -31.80
CA GLN A 653 9.21 1.13 -30.59
C GLN A 653 7.79 0.81 -30.09
N LEU A 654 7.64 0.59 -28.79
CA LEU A 654 6.31 0.41 -28.17
C LEU A 654 5.74 1.75 -27.71
N LEU A 655 4.52 2.05 -28.15
CA LEU A 655 3.77 3.25 -27.77
C LEU A 655 2.49 2.87 -26.99
N PRO A 656 2.01 3.72 -26.07
CA PRO A 656 0.68 3.56 -25.47
C PRO A 656 -0.44 3.66 -26.52
N LEU A 657 -1.48 2.82 -26.41
CA LEU A 657 -2.67 2.92 -27.26
C LEU A 657 -3.32 4.30 -27.17
N LEU A 658 -3.48 4.94 -28.33
CA LEU A 658 -4.12 6.25 -28.45
C LEU A 658 -5.63 6.14 -28.23
N LYS A 659 -6.11 6.69 -27.11
CA LYS A 659 -7.53 6.90 -26.81
C LYS A 659 -7.80 8.39 -26.69
N TYR A 660 -8.99 8.83 -27.12
CA TYR A 660 -9.40 10.23 -26.94
C TYR A 660 -9.60 10.64 -25.47
N SER A 661 -9.78 9.68 -24.56
CA SER A 661 -9.81 9.88 -23.11
C SER A 661 -8.43 10.10 -22.47
N ASN A 662 -7.34 9.75 -23.15
CA ASN A 662 -5.99 9.86 -22.59
C ASN A 662 -5.58 11.31 -22.32
N VAL A 663 -4.81 11.52 -21.26
CA VAL A 663 -4.13 12.78 -20.94
C VAL A 663 -2.69 12.70 -21.42
N TYR A 664 -2.24 13.73 -22.14
CA TYR A 664 -0.87 13.84 -22.63
C TYR A 664 -0.20 15.08 -22.04
N MET A 665 1.12 15.01 -21.83
CA MET A 665 1.91 16.11 -21.27
C MET A 665 3.22 16.29 -22.02
N CYS A 666 3.63 17.53 -22.28
CA CYS A 666 4.91 17.83 -22.92
C CYS A 666 6.11 17.48 -22.03
N THR A 667 7.18 17.01 -22.66
CA THR A 667 8.49 16.81 -22.03
C THR A 667 9.41 18.01 -22.31
N ARG A 668 10.62 17.99 -21.72
CA ARG A 668 11.67 18.98 -22.04
C ARG A 668 12.16 18.89 -23.50
N ASN A 669 11.95 17.75 -24.16
CA ASN A 669 12.40 17.52 -25.54
C ASN A 669 11.58 18.30 -26.57
N LEU A 670 10.38 18.82 -26.22
CA LEU A 670 9.59 19.68 -27.11
C LEU A 670 10.40 20.89 -27.63
N GLN A 671 11.39 21.36 -26.87
CA GLN A 671 12.31 22.42 -27.32
C GLN A 671 13.10 22.03 -28.59
N ASN A 672 13.39 20.75 -28.79
CA ASN A 672 14.16 20.26 -29.94
C ASN A 672 13.42 20.54 -31.26
N LEU A 673 12.08 20.53 -31.26
CA LEU A 673 11.24 20.90 -32.40
C LEU A 673 11.45 22.36 -32.88
N THR A 674 12.03 23.21 -32.04
CA THR A 674 12.39 24.61 -32.37
C THR A 674 13.88 24.83 -32.60
N LYS A 675 14.74 24.01 -31.98
CA LYS A 675 16.21 24.09 -32.12
C LYS A 675 16.70 23.38 -33.38
N ASP A 676 16.11 22.23 -33.70
CA ASP A 676 16.45 21.44 -34.87
C ASP A 676 15.44 21.68 -36.01
N ARG A 677 15.94 22.32 -37.06
CA ARG A 677 15.19 22.63 -38.28
C ARG A 677 14.88 21.39 -39.13
N SER A 678 15.59 20.27 -38.94
CA SER A 678 15.31 18.99 -39.61
C SER A 678 14.12 18.28 -38.93
N MET A 679 14.20 18.02 -37.63
CA MET A 679 13.10 17.48 -36.81
C MET A 679 11.79 18.28 -36.96
N GLY A 680 11.88 19.62 -36.92
CA GLY A 680 10.73 20.50 -37.13
C GLY A 680 10.14 20.45 -38.55
N GLN A 681 10.87 19.97 -39.56
CA GLN A 681 10.35 19.71 -40.90
C GLN A 681 9.77 18.30 -41.03
N SER A 682 10.43 17.28 -40.48
CA SER A 682 9.91 15.90 -40.46
C SER A 682 8.56 15.84 -39.75
N CYS A 683 8.43 16.51 -38.60
CA CYS A 683 7.15 16.65 -37.88
C CYS A 683 6.05 17.25 -38.77
N ARG A 684 6.32 18.34 -39.48
CA ARG A 684 5.33 18.99 -40.38
C ARG A 684 4.92 18.10 -41.54
N LYS A 685 5.81 17.26 -42.06
CA LYS A 685 5.50 16.29 -43.12
C LYS A 685 4.66 15.14 -42.57
N PHE A 686 5.13 14.51 -41.50
CA PHE A 686 4.47 13.36 -40.88
C PHE A 686 3.04 13.69 -40.43
N VAL A 687 2.85 14.84 -39.79
CA VAL A 687 1.57 15.24 -39.18
C VAL A 687 0.56 15.82 -40.20
N ALA A 688 0.93 16.00 -41.46
CA ALA A 688 0.01 16.49 -42.48
C ALA A 688 -1.11 15.46 -42.80
N ILE A 689 -2.33 15.94 -43.06
CA ILE A 689 -3.41 15.12 -43.64
C ILE A 689 -3.21 15.05 -45.16
N THR A 690 -2.97 16.21 -45.79
CA THR A 690 -2.70 16.36 -47.23
C THR A 690 -1.29 16.89 -47.46
N SER A 691 -0.50 16.22 -48.30
CA SER A 691 0.91 16.53 -48.58
C SER A 691 1.15 17.91 -49.21
N ASP A 692 0.13 18.48 -49.86
CA ASP A 692 0.25 19.68 -50.71
C ASP A 692 0.50 20.98 -49.92
N ALA A 693 0.13 21.02 -48.63
CA ALA A 693 0.12 22.26 -47.83
C ALA A 693 0.60 22.04 -46.37
N LEU A 694 1.90 21.95 -46.15
CA LEU A 694 2.50 21.59 -44.85
C LEU A 694 2.02 22.48 -43.67
N PRO A 695 1.41 21.91 -42.60
CA PRO A 695 0.85 22.66 -41.47
C PRO A 695 1.88 23.59 -40.79
N SER A 696 1.42 24.68 -40.17
CA SER A 696 2.33 25.65 -39.53
C SER A 696 2.97 25.10 -38.26
N LEU A 697 4.29 25.22 -38.13
CA LEU A 697 5.03 24.80 -36.92
C LEU A 697 4.53 25.51 -35.66
N TYR A 698 4.14 26.79 -35.78
CA TYR A 698 3.53 27.54 -34.68
C TYR A 698 2.21 26.92 -34.22
N LYS A 699 1.40 26.38 -35.14
CA LYS A 699 0.13 25.73 -34.80
C LYS A 699 0.34 24.37 -34.14
N ILE A 700 1.30 23.58 -34.64
CA ILE A 700 1.73 22.32 -34.00
C ILE A 700 2.19 22.59 -32.56
N LEU A 701 3.07 23.58 -32.36
CA LEU A 701 3.54 23.99 -31.03
C LEU A 701 2.42 24.55 -30.15
N GLN A 702 1.44 25.27 -30.71
CA GLN A 702 0.26 25.72 -29.97
C GLN A 702 -0.57 24.53 -29.45
N ILE A 703 -0.83 23.51 -30.28
CA ILE A 703 -1.57 22.31 -29.85
C ILE A 703 -0.81 21.55 -28.76
N TYR A 704 0.51 21.34 -28.94
CA TYR A 704 1.35 20.75 -27.90
C TYR A 704 1.32 21.58 -26.60
N SER A 705 1.41 22.92 -26.66
CA SER A 705 1.44 23.78 -25.46
C SER A 705 0.18 23.67 -24.57
N PHE A 706 -0.91 23.09 -25.09
CA PHE A 706 -2.13 22.83 -24.34
C PHE A 706 -2.22 21.42 -23.74
N MET A 707 -1.30 20.50 -24.07
CA MET A 707 -1.21 19.16 -23.49
C MET A 707 -0.71 19.24 -22.04
N THR A 708 -1.66 19.17 -21.11
CA THR A 708 -1.48 19.44 -19.67
C THR A 708 -2.32 18.46 -18.85
N HIS A 709 -1.97 18.28 -17.57
CA HIS A 709 -2.57 17.26 -16.68
C HIS A 709 -4.11 17.30 -16.54
N ALA A 710 -4.74 18.43 -16.87
CA ALA A 710 -6.19 18.64 -16.74
C ALA A 710 -6.96 18.55 -18.07
N VAL A 711 -6.31 18.21 -19.19
CA VAL A 711 -6.91 18.22 -20.53
C VAL A 711 -6.64 16.91 -21.26
N ASN A 712 -7.70 16.14 -21.52
CA ASN A 712 -7.62 14.94 -22.35
C ASN A 712 -7.61 15.28 -23.86
N LEU A 713 -7.25 14.32 -24.70
CA LEU A 713 -7.14 14.50 -26.15
C LEU A 713 -8.47 14.91 -26.80
N ARG A 714 -9.63 14.42 -26.32
CA ARG A 714 -10.96 14.82 -26.83
C ARG A 714 -11.20 16.33 -26.66
N THR A 715 -11.04 16.85 -25.44
CA THR A 715 -11.23 18.27 -25.13
C THR A 715 -10.17 19.13 -25.81
N LEU A 716 -8.94 18.63 -25.99
CA LEU A 716 -7.91 19.32 -26.78
C LEU A 716 -8.35 19.48 -28.24
N CYS A 717 -8.70 18.39 -28.93
CA CYS A 717 -9.11 18.42 -30.33
C CYS A 717 -10.37 19.28 -30.55
N GLN A 718 -11.36 19.20 -29.66
CA GLN A 718 -12.56 20.04 -29.68
C GLN A 718 -12.26 21.54 -29.55
N ARG A 719 -11.19 21.91 -28.82
CA ARG A 719 -10.81 23.33 -28.61
C ARG A 719 -9.87 23.87 -29.68
N THR A 720 -9.03 23.04 -30.30
CA THR A 720 -7.98 23.50 -31.24
C THR A 720 -8.27 23.23 -32.72
N CYS A 721 -9.25 22.37 -33.02
CA CYS A 721 -9.61 21.86 -34.35
C CYS A 721 -8.37 21.57 -35.24
N PRO A 722 -7.61 20.49 -34.95
CA PRO A 722 -6.37 20.18 -35.68
C PRO A 722 -6.57 20.10 -37.20
N ARG A 723 -7.66 19.45 -37.64
CA ARG A 723 -7.97 19.22 -39.06
C ARG A 723 -8.12 20.51 -39.87
N ASP A 724 -8.70 21.57 -39.30
CA ASP A 724 -8.83 22.91 -39.91
C ASP A 724 -7.46 23.52 -40.30
N ASN A 725 -6.37 22.99 -39.75
CA ASN A 725 -5.01 23.47 -39.93
C ASN A 725 -4.12 22.46 -40.70
N ASN A 726 -4.73 21.45 -41.35
CA ASN A 726 -4.05 20.30 -41.98
C ASN A 726 -3.17 19.50 -41.01
N ILE A 727 -3.63 19.30 -39.77
CA ILE A 727 -2.95 18.53 -38.72
C ILE A 727 -3.79 17.29 -38.42
N ASP A 728 -3.23 16.12 -38.67
CA ASP A 728 -3.79 14.82 -38.27
C ASP A 728 -3.55 14.61 -36.76
N GLU A 729 -4.64 14.52 -35.98
CA GLU A 729 -4.55 14.38 -34.53
C GLU A 729 -3.93 13.06 -34.06
N ARG A 730 -4.03 11.97 -34.84
CA ARG A 730 -3.40 10.68 -34.51
C ARG A 730 -1.91 10.76 -34.77
N LYS A 731 -1.50 11.20 -35.96
CA LYS A 731 -0.08 11.34 -36.33
C LYS A 731 0.65 12.36 -35.45
N LEU A 732 -0.01 13.44 -35.03
CA LEU A 732 0.53 14.42 -34.07
C LEU A 732 0.95 13.74 -32.75
N VAL A 733 0.08 12.90 -32.19
CA VAL A 733 0.35 12.20 -30.93
C VAL A 733 1.39 11.09 -31.15
N THR A 734 1.29 10.29 -32.22
CA THR A 734 2.29 9.26 -32.55
C THR A 734 3.69 9.85 -32.69
N PHE A 735 3.87 10.88 -33.52
CA PHE A 735 5.18 11.55 -33.69
C PHE A 735 5.69 12.12 -32.37
N GLY A 736 4.79 12.71 -31.56
CA GLY A 736 5.12 13.28 -30.26
C GLY A 736 5.58 12.23 -29.24
N LEU A 737 4.99 11.04 -29.22
CA LEU A 737 5.37 9.93 -28.34
C LEU A 737 6.67 9.27 -28.81
N GLN A 738 6.75 8.93 -30.11
CA GLN A 738 7.93 8.36 -30.78
C GLN A 738 9.20 9.17 -30.46
N ASN A 739 9.14 10.48 -30.70
CA ASN A 739 10.23 11.42 -30.47
C ASN A 739 10.37 11.89 -28.99
N ASN A 740 9.62 11.29 -28.06
CA ASN A 740 9.60 11.64 -26.63
C ASN A 740 9.35 13.14 -26.35
N LEU A 741 8.62 13.84 -27.24
CA LEU A 741 8.23 15.25 -27.11
C LEU A 741 7.03 15.42 -26.15
N ILE A 742 6.16 14.41 -26.13
CA ILE A 742 5.09 14.24 -25.17
C ILE A 742 5.18 12.86 -24.53
N ARG A 743 4.45 12.69 -23.43
CA ARG A 743 4.25 11.42 -22.74
C ARG A 743 2.76 11.25 -22.44
N CYS A 744 2.28 10.00 -22.37
CA CYS A 744 1.00 9.72 -21.74
C CYS A 744 1.11 9.95 -20.23
N VAL A 745 -0.02 10.25 -19.58
CA VAL A 745 -0.15 10.41 -18.13
C VAL A 745 -1.28 9.52 -17.66
N ASN A 746 -0.95 8.50 -16.87
CA ASN A 746 -1.92 7.45 -16.50
C ASN A 746 -2.38 7.60 -15.02
N LYS A 747 -3.61 7.19 -14.74
CA LYS A 747 -4.14 7.07 -13.37
C LYS A 747 -3.59 5.80 -12.70
N TYR A 748 -3.03 5.93 -11.50
CA TYR A 748 -2.61 4.82 -10.63
C TYR A 748 -3.40 4.87 -9.31
N PRO A 749 -4.39 4.00 -9.11
CA PRO A 749 -5.15 3.93 -7.86
C PRO A 749 -4.30 3.38 -6.69
N ILE A 750 -4.43 4.00 -5.52
CA ILE A 750 -3.70 3.64 -4.29
C ILE A 750 -4.70 3.54 -3.13
N CYS A 751 -4.68 2.43 -2.40
CA CYS A 751 -5.30 2.30 -1.09
C CYS A 751 -4.34 2.76 0.01
N THR A 752 -4.82 3.62 0.92
CA THR A 752 -4.01 4.22 1.99
C THR A 752 -4.18 3.55 3.36
N ASP A 753 -5.15 2.64 3.49
CA ASP A 753 -5.39 1.79 4.67
C ASP A 753 -5.25 0.30 4.28
N THR A 754 -5.60 -0.65 5.16
CA THR A 754 -5.51 -2.09 4.87
C THR A 754 -6.45 -2.50 3.73
N PRO A 755 -5.95 -2.98 2.57
CA PRO A 755 -6.79 -3.27 1.41
C PRO A 755 -7.65 -4.53 1.59
N VAL A 756 -8.92 -4.43 1.22
CA VAL A 756 -9.92 -5.50 1.28
C VAL A 756 -10.43 -5.84 -0.13
N GLY A 757 -10.51 -7.13 -0.44
CA GLY A 757 -11.08 -7.62 -1.70
C GLY A 757 -10.36 -7.05 -2.93
N ARG A 758 -11.05 -6.22 -3.71
CA ARG A 758 -10.51 -5.62 -4.95
C ARG A 758 -9.44 -4.56 -4.72
N GLN A 759 -9.44 -3.92 -3.54
CA GLN A 759 -8.45 -2.88 -3.18
C GLN A 759 -7.01 -3.41 -3.15
N ASN A 760 -6.82 -4.74 -3.07
CA ASN A 760 -5.49 -5.37 -3.16
C ASN A 760 -4.76 -5.10 -4.49
N MET A 761 -5.48 -4.68 -5.54
CA MET A 761 -4.89 -4.26 -6.83
C MET A 761 -4.60 -2.75 -6.88
N TYR A 762 -5.11 -1.95 -5.93
CA TYR A 762 -4.86 -0.52 -5.85
C TYR A 762 -3.56 -0.26 -5.07
N THR A 763 -2.46 -0.77 -5.61
CA THR A 763 -1.11 -0.70 -5.04
C THR A 763 -0.34 0.56 -5.45
N GLY A 764 -0.86 1.28 -6.46
CA GLY A 764 -0.12 2.32 -7.16
C GLY A 764 1.01 1.81 -8.05
N LEU A 765 1.18 0.50 -8.24
CA LEU A 765 2.14 -0.07 -9.20
C LEU A 765 1.52 -0.14 -10.59
N ASP A 766 0.33 -0.74 -10.67
CA ASP A 766 -0.45 -0.93 -11.89
C ASP A 766 -1.34 0.28 -12.20
N ASN A 767 -1.51 0.58 -13.49
CA ASN A 767 -2.33 1.69 -13.96
C ASN A 767 -3.78 1.27 -14.24
N MET A 768 -4.69 2.23 -14.36
CA MET A 768 -6.12 1.96 -14.55
C MET A 768 -6.45 1.06 -15.75
N ASP A 769 -5.76 1.20 -16.88
CA ASP A 769 -5.96 0.31 -18.04
C ASP A 769 -5.45 -1.11 -17.78
N GLU A 770 -4.33 -1.27 -17.05
CA GLU A 770 -3.80 -2.58 -16.65
C GLU A 770 -4.77 -3.29 -15.69
N ILE A 771 -5.31 -2.56 -14.70
CA ILE A 771 -6.32 -3.09 -13.77
C ILE A 771 -7.62 -3.44 -14.53
N CYS A 772 -8.06 -2.63 -15.49
CA CYS A 772 -9.17 -2.97 -16.38
C CYS A 772 -8.92 -4.26 -17.17
N CYS A 773 -7.74 -4.42 -17.76
CA CYS A 773 -7.36 -5.65 -18.46
C CYS A 773 -7.31 -6.89 -17.53
N MET A 774 -6.81 -6.74 -16.29
CA MET A 774 -6.75 -7.84 -15.32
C MET A 774 -8.12 -8.23 -14.73
N THR A 775 -9.05 -7.29 -14.62
CA THR A 775 -10.35 -7.51 -13.96
C THR A 775 -11.53 -7.66 -14.92
N GLY A 776 -11.38 -7.28 -16.19
CA GLY A 776 -12.48 -7.18 -17.16
C GLY A 776 -13.48 -6.05 -16.86
N LEU A 777 -13.17 -5.15 -15.92
CA LEU A 777 -14.05 -4.03 -15.54
C LEU A 777 -13.86 -2.83 -16.45
N GLN A 778 -14.93 -2.05 -16.67
CA GLN A 778 -14.85 -0.76 -17.36
C GLN A 778 -14.17 0.28 -16.45
N PRO A 779 -13.38 1.24 -17.01
CA PRO A 779 -12.71 2.28 -16.22
C PRO A 779 -13.64 3.10 -15.33
N THR A 780 -14.86 3.38 -15.81
CA THR A 780 -15.94 4.04 -15.06
C THR A 780 -16.24 3.36 -13.72
N LYS A 781 -16.19 2.02 -13.67
CA LYS A 781 -16.45 1.29 -12.43
C LYS A 781 -15.32 1.44 -11.42
N ILE A 782 -14.07 1.59 -11.90
CA ILE A 782 -12.91 1.85 -11.04
C ILE A 782 -12.93 3.30 -10.55
N ASP A 783 -13.31 4.27 -11.39
CA ASP A 783 -13.55 5.65 -10.95
C ASP A 783 -14.69 5.74 -9.92
N GLU A 784 -15.80 5.00 -10.07
CA GLU A 784 -16.85 4.88 -9.03
C GLU A 784 -16.33 4.28 -7.71
N ASP A 785 -15.44 3.27 -7.78
CA ASP A 785 -14.82 2.68 -6.58
C ASP A 785 -13.90 3.70 -5.87
N ILE A 786 -13.17 4.52 -6.63
CA ILE A 786 -12.30 5.59 -6.13
C ILE A 786 -13.11 6.73 -5.49
N ASP A 787 -14.15 7.22 -6.16
CA ASP A 787 -14.96 8.36 -5.70
C ASP A 787 -15.84 8.00 -4.48
N SER A 788 -16.07 6.71 -4.21
CA SER A 788 -16.90 6.24 -3.09
C SER A 788 -16.14 5.83 -1.83
N ASP A 789 -14.81 5.69 -1.88
CA ASP A 789 -13.98 5.26 -0.75
C ASP A 789 -12.93 6.33 -0.37
N PRO A 790 -13.05 6.98 0.81
CA PRO A 790 -12.14 8.05 1.23
C PRO A 790 -10.71 7.57 1.52
N PHE A 791 -10.45 6.26 1.55
CA PHE A 791 -9.10 5.70 1.70
C PHE A 791 -8.43 5.39 0.35
N LEU A 792 -9.14 5.54 -0.77
CA LEU A 792 -8.55 5.47 -2.11
C LEU A 792 -8.09 6.84 -2.59
N THR A 793 -7.00 6.87 -3.35
CA THR A 793 -6.43 8.09 -3.92
C THR A 793 -5.71 7.76 -5.23
N VAL A 794 -5.79 8.63 -6.22
CA VAL A 794 -5.12 8.45 -7.53
C VAL A 794 -3.85 9.27 -7.59
N ILE A 795 -2.72 8.61 -7.87
CA ILE A 795 -1.52 9.28 -8.36
C ILE A 795 -1.57 9.28 -9.89
N TRP A 796 -1.37 10.46 -10.48
CA TRP A 796 -1.13 10.59 -11.92
C TRP A 796 0.37 10.53 -12.16
N LYS A 797 0.84 9.54 -12.94
CA LYS A 797 2.26 9.43 -13.30
C LYS A 797 2.47 9.82 -14.74
#